data_AF-A0A1V8SAP2-F1
#
_entry.id   AF-A0A1V8SAP2-F1
#
_cell.length_a   1.000
_cell.length_b   1.000
_cell.length_c   1.000
_cell.angle_alpha   90.00
_cell.angle_beta   90.00
_cell.angle_gamma   90.00
#
_symmetry.space_group_name_H-M   'P 1'
#
loop_
_entity.id
_entity.type
_entity.pdbx_description
1 polymer ?
#
loop_
_entity_poly.entity_id
_entity_poly.type
_entity_poly.pdbx_seq_one_letter_code
_entity_poly.pdbx_strand_id
1 'polypeptide(L)'
;MSDRGDTIEPVQFNYGRAVVNNADVATTTLRPANSQQPPLTPERNTVNAPVQRLANPTPLALMGFVISTFTFAMVLMGWGGAGSLTGVLGIFFFTGPVLMGLATIFEWIRGNFFQMMVCGLFTVFWLSWGLIFHPAVGIAASYSPAGNVLEGTLSKPYNATLAIYALVWGFAILTFFVFTLGADAVLAAVFFLLWAGAFCISGAYWCLSLSKVSTALTVKKLGGALFFAAAALGWYYTVAIMCDELTTITLPRYELGHSRRTKKEIDAAPLPADVVARLQVENVEVKERLLRLEQAVFASPTASATVGTGFSATQYAGLETPVATHAPSPVSELDAQVYSADTRWLESVAARPMTEQARDSTAPSVRVTTLAVIKDSLTAGTTTTAVLLPQLDEALALFTAYLEHVNPLQHLLYEPDVRGAINQLYTALSAFAPFNYSDCALLLSTLASLASYDPDLLGNSFGGGPLAYYWLRCSRDLLDCCTRSGTSDLQMVQTNIIAMFLIYHLEGISPASRHLHAAAIVAAKNMGLHIMDGMHSRVKEVTQRQIIDAEVRRRVWWHLTATDWSLSLCGGPQEGTYSIMPTQMQVKLPRNITDEDLATRDASFERSDAEGTPMTYYLQRIKLGGVCREAADLTWELSTIRQPGEVCYDRITTLDAKLTGLLDNCPMTIINVTNTTDAAQAKQQMFTYLTIQARRCKLHMPFFLRAGHNPAYEPSKIACLQSAKYILLVLRQALPANLAHDRSGMHCVTFQHHLFIAAIVLAMDACLHRDAYGTADSLKELQQICELFQAVKHRAATAGSFLESLLSVLSKHGVPVPGFERQFADKTLLPAEVPQSCSMTDQDLLLTDTTFDELWQNYMDFDAQSASLNWTGMLLDANAAGAGATEMPP
;
A
#
# COMPACT_ATOMS: atom_id res chain seq x y z
N MET A 1 -71.54 -11.35 -30.17
CA MET A 1 -72.70 -12.26 -30.10
C MET A 1 -72.23 -13.65 -30.53
N SER A 2 -72.62 -14.80 -29.95
CA SER A 2 -73.34 -15.18 -28.71
C SER A 2 -73.49 -16.73 -28.72
N ASP A 3 -73.67 -17.58 -27.70
CA ASP A 3 -73.43 -17.74 -26.23
C ASP A 3 -73.81 -19.25 -25.94
N ARG A 4 -73.49 -20.00 -24.86
CA ARG A 4 -72.59 -19.92 -23.68
C ARG A 4 -72.60 -21.27 -22.93
N GLY A 5 -71.50 -21.60 -22.23
CA GLY A 5 -71.50 -22.43 -21.01
C GLY A 5 -71.34 -23.95 -21.16
N ASP A 6 -71.27 -24.77 -20.09
CA ASP A 6 -71.00 -24.63 -18.63
C ASP A 6 -71.23 -26.07 -18.02
N THR A 7 -70.67 -26.59 -16.91
CA THR A 7 -69.81 -26.08 -15.80
C THR A 7 -69.15 -27.25 -14.99
N ILE A 8 -67.91 -27.03 -14.47
CA ILE A 8 -67.34 -27.39 -13.13
C ILE A 8 -66.75 -28.81 -12.81
N GLU A 9 -65.68 -28.77 -11.97
CA GLU A 9 -64.68 -29.78 -11.51
C GLU A 9 -64.93 -30.28 -10.04
N PRO A 10 -63.99 -30.89 -9.23
CA PRO A 10 -62.61 -31.45 -9.41
C PRO A 10 -62.44 -32.94 -8.95
N VAL A 11 -61.40 -33.77 -9.23
CA VAL A 11 -59.92 -33.68 -9.48
C VAL A 11 -59.06 -33.72 -8.19
N GLN A 12 -58.00 -34.53 -7.97
CA GLN A 12 -57.38 -35.80 -8.48
C GLN A 12 -56.48 -36.38 -7.32
N PHE A 13 -56.15 -37.66 -7.10
CA PHE A 13 -55.50 -38.76 -7.87
C PHE A 13 -53.96 -38.65 -8.11
N ASN A 14 -53.21 -39.75 -8.36
CA ASN A 14 -52.72 -40.82 -7.43
C ASN A 14 -51.67 -41.76 -8.14
N TYR A 15 -50.65 -42.27 -7.42
CA TYR A 15 -49.87 -43.51 -7.70
C TYR A 15 -49.09 -43.60 -9.06
N GLY A 16 -48.24 -44.62 -9.36
CA GLY A 16 -47.61 -45.63 -8.49
C GLY A 16 -47.15 -46.97 -9.14
N ARG A 17 -45.91 -47.03 -9.68
CA ARG A 17 -44.97 -48.20 -9.81
C ARG A 17 -45.33 -49.45 -10.69
N ALA A 18 -44.32 -49.91 -11.48
CA ALA A 18 -43.85 -51.33 -11.67
C ALA A 18 -43.88 -52.03 -13.08
N VAL A 19 -42.69 -52.51 -13.53
CA VAL A 19 -42.34 -53.81 -14.22
C VAL A 19 -42.42 -54.01 -15.78
N VAL A 20 -41.23 -53.93 -16.43
CA VAL A 20 -40.54 -54.89 -17.37
C VAL A 20 -41.24 -55.51 -18.63
N ASN A 21 -40.75 -55.29 -19.88
CA ASN A 21 -39.86 -56.20 -20.69
C ASN A 21 -39.69 -55.87 -22.22
N ASN A 22 -38.61 -56.42 -22.84
CA ASN A 22 -38.37 -56.81 -24.27
C ASN A 22 -38.04 -55.83 -25.46
N ALA A 23 -36.84 -56.04 -26.03
CA ALA A 23 -36.48 -56.30 -27.46
C ALA A 23 -36.44 -55.23 -28.61
N ASP A 24 -35.23 -55.06 -29.20
CA ASP A 24 -34.84 -55.18 -30.64
C ASP A 24 -35.42 -54.25 -31.76
N VAL A 25 -34.75 -53.89 -32.88
CA VAL A 25 -33.41 -54.23 -33.47
C VAL A 25 -32.94 -53.16 -34.51
N ALA A 26 -31.71 -53.32 -35.06
CA ALA A 26 -31.17 -52.82 -36.37
C ALA A 26 -30.11 -51.67 -36.32
N THR A 27 -29.11 -51.55 -37.22
CA THR A 27 -28.81 -52.31 -38.48
C THR A 27 -27.30 -52.35 -38.86
N THR A 28 -26.88 -53.43 -39.54
CA THR A 28 -25.78 -53.57 -40.54
C THR A 28 -24.30 -53.31 -40.20
N THR A 29 -23.44 -54.21 -40.68
CA THR A 29 -21.95 -54.15 -40.63
C THR A 29 -21.32 -54.31 -42.02
N LEU A 30 -20.08 -53.85 -42.22
CA LEU A 30 -19.17 -54.29 -43.31
C LEU A 30 -17.68 -54.09 -42.91
N ARG A 31 -16.76 -54.76 -43.64
CA ARG A 31 -15.30 -54.93 -43.38
C ARG A 31 -14.45 -54.19 -44.46
N PRO A 32 -13.08 -54.07 -44.44
CA PRO A 32 -12.10 -55.07 -43.96
C PRO A 32 -10.68 -54.62 -43.43
N ALA A 33 -9.90 -55.63 -43.00
CA ALA A 33 -8.44 -55.85 -43.18
C ALA A 33 -7.31 -55.07 -42.42
N ASN A 34 -6.66 -55.83 -41.52
CA ASN A 34 -5.20 -56.06 -41.36
C ASN A 34 -4.16 -54.94 -41.09
N SER A 35 -3.56 -54.99 -39.89
CA SER A 35 -2.11 -55.23 -39.71
C SER A 35 -1.81 -55.67 -38.26
N GLN A 36 -0.57 -56.12 -37.97
CA GLN A 36 -0.20 -56.78 -36.71
C GLN A 36 0.07 -55.80 -35.55
N GLN A 37 -0.28 -56.17 -34.32
CA GLN A 37 0.20 -55.50 -33.09
C GLN A 37 0.71 -56.52 -32.04
N PRO A 38 1.87 -56.25 -31.39
CA PRO A 38 2.40 -57.02 -30.25
C PRO A 38 1.70 -56.62 -28.92
N PRO A 39 2.00 -57.24 -27.76
CA PRO A 39 1.02 -57.35 -26.67
C PRO A 39 0.79 -56.07 -25.87
N LEU A 40 -0.43 -55.97 -25.35
CA LEU A 40 -0.91 -54.89 -24.47
C LEU A 40 -0.10 -54.85 -23.17
N THR A 41 0.56 -53.73 -22.91
CA THR A 41 0.95 -53.31 -21.55
C THR A 41 -0.31 -52.86 -20.77
N PRO A 42 -0.35 -53.03 -19.44
CA PRO A 42 -1.58 -52.87 -18.67
C PRO A 42 -2.05 -51.41 -18.59
N GLU A 43 -3.37 -51.22 -18.58
CA GLU A 43 -4.01 -49.92 -18.36
C GLU A 43 -3.55 -49.30 -17.03
N ARG A 44 -2.98 -48.10 -17.11
CA ARG A 44 -2.61 -47.32 -15.93
C ARG A 44 -3.84 -46.59 -15.39
N ASN A 45 -4.72 -47.35 -14.72
CA ASN A 45 -6.00 -46.91 -14.16
C ASN A 45 -5.96 -45.48 -13.60
N THR A 46 -6.67 -44.57 -14.26
CA THR A 46 -6.69 -43.13 -13.96
C THR A 46 -7.67 -42.80 -12.85
N VAL A 47 -7.27 -43.00 -11.59
CA VAL A 47 -7.97 -42.48 -10.41
C VAL A 47 -7.00 -41.73 -9.48
N ASN A 48 -6.42 -40.65 -10.03
CA ASN A 48 -5.88 -39.55 -9.25
C ASN A 48 -6.63 -38.28 -9.69
N ALA A 49 -7.13 -37.50 -8.73
CA ALA A 49 -7.71 -36.20 -9.02
C ALA A 49 -6.68 -35.28 -9.71
N PRO A 50 -7.10 -34.31 -10.55
CA PRO A 50 -6.19 -33.39 -11.21
C PRO A 50 -5.58 -32.41 -10.20
N VAL A 51 -4.47 -32.81 -9.58
CA VAL A 51 -3.55 -31.88 -8.92
C VAL A 51 -3.17 -30.82 -9.96
N GLN A 52 -3.42 -29.55 -9.66
CA GLN A 52 -3.12 -28.45 -10.57
C GLN A 52 -1.62 -28.40 -10.85
N ARG A 53 -1.20 -28.93 -12.02
CA ARG A 53 0.20 -28.99 -12.43
C ARG A 53 0.65 -27.60 -12.87
N LEU A 54 1.10 -26.80 -11.89
CA LEU A 54 1.66 -25.46 -12.11
C LEU A 54 2.73 -25.50 -13.19
N ALA A 55 2.61 -24.58 -14.16
CA ALA A 55 3.50 -24.43 -15.29
C ALA A 55 4.96 -24.30 -14.86
N ASN A 56 5.89 -24.76 -15.70
CA ASN A 56 7.31 -24.81 -15.38
C ASN A 56 7.98 -23.44 -15.60
N PRO A 57 8.50 -22.76 -14.55
CA PRO A 57 9.14 -21.45 -14.68
C PRO A 57 10.62 -21.52 -15.12
N THR A 58 11.26 -22.69 -15.04
CA THR A 58 12.67 -22.87 -15.39
C THR A 58 13.04 -22.29 -16.77
N PRO A 59 12.26 -22.52 -17.86
CA PRO A 59 12.54 -21.90 -19.16
C PRO A 59 12.48 -20.36 -19.16
N LEU A 60 11.61 -19.76 -18.35
CA LEU A 60 11.48 -18.30 -18.25
C LEU A 60 12.73 -17.67 -17.63
N ALA A 61 13.25 -18.29 -16.56
CA ALA A 61 14.52 -17.88 -15.96
C ALA A 61 15.70 -18.04 -16.93
N LEU A 62 15.78 -19.20 -17.57
CA LEU A 62 16.84 -19.49 -18.52
C LEU A 62 16.82 -18.51 -19.70
N MET A 63 15.63 -18.14 -20.21
CA MET A 63 15.47 -17.15 -21.27
C MET A 63 16.06 -15.78 -20.88
N GLY A 64 15.74 -15.28 -19.68
CA GLY A 64 16.33 -14.03 -19.15
C GLY A 64 17.85 -14.11 -18.98
N PHE A 65 18.35 -15.25 -18.49
CA PHE A 65 19.78 -15.52 -18.38
C PHE A 65 20.49 -15.53 -19.74
N VAL A 66 20.00 -16.29 -20.73
CA VAL A 66 20.72 -16.48 -21.99
C VAL A 66 20.72 -15.24 -22.87
N ILE A 67 19.60 -14.50 -22.95
CA ILE A 67 19.51 -13.25 -23.72
C ILE A 67 20.51 -12.21 -23.15
N SER A 68 20.55 -12.08 -21.82
CA SER A 68 21.47 -11.17 -21.13
C SER A 68 22.93 -11.60 -21.30
N THR A 69 23.23 -12.88 -21.09
CA THR A 69 24.60 -13.42 -21.15
C THR A 69 25.18 -13.37 -22.56
N PHE A 70 24.41 -13.73 -23.60
CA PHE A 70 24.86 -13.61 -25.00
C PHE A 70 25.20 -12.17 -25.37
N THR A 71 24.31 -11.22 -25.03
CA THR A 71 24.50 -9.81 -25.34
C THR A 71 25.74 -9.25 -24.64
N PHE A 72 25.88 -9.55 -23.35
CA PHE A 72 27.07 -9.20 -22.56
C PHE A 72 28.36 -9.80 -23.15
N ALA A 73 28.34 -11.07 -23.51
CA ALA A 73 29.47 -11.78 -24.10
C ALA A 73 29.93 -11.18 -25.44
N MET A 74 29.00 -10.87 -26.35
CA MET A 74 29.30 -10.26 -27.65
C MET A 74 29.91 -8.86 -27.51
N VAL A 75 29.42 -8.05 -26.56
CA VAL A 75 30.01 -6.73 -26.26
C VAL A 75 31.40 -6.87 -25.61
N LEU A 76 31.62 -7.83 -24.71
CA LEU A 76 32.94 -8.09 -24.12
C LEU A 76 33.97 -8.54 -25.16
N MET A 77 33.56 -9.32 -26.17
CA MET A 77 34.40 -9.72 -27.30
C MET A 77 34.66 -8.58 -28.31
N GLY A 78 33.81 -7.54 -28.32
CA GLY A 78 33.90 -6.38 -29.20
C GLY A 78 33.33 -6.61 -30.61
N TRP A 79 32.29 -7.43 -30.74
CA TRP A 79 31.61 -7.68 -32.01
C TRP A 79 31.06 -6.37 -32.60
N GLY A 80 31.15 -6.21 -33.92
CA GLY A 80 30.69 -4.99 -34.61
C GLY A 80 31.39 -3.68 -34.19
N GLY A 81 32.49 -3.75 -33.42
CA GLY A 81 33.13 -2.57 -32.84
C GLY A 81 32.55 -2.13 -31.48
N ALA A 82 31.69 -2.94 -30.85
CA ALA A 82 31.09 -2.64 -29.55
C ALA A 82 32.16 -2.39 -28.45
N GLY A 83 32.27 -1.14 -27.98
CA GLY A 83 33.25 -0.73 -26.98
C GLY A 83 32.71 -0.57 -25.55
N SER A 84 31.39 -0.42 -25.39
CA SER A 84 30.74 -0.05 -24.12
C SER A 84 29.48 -0.87 -23.85
N LEU A 85 29.17 -1.09 -22.58
CA LEU A 85 27.94 -1.72 -22.09
C LEU A 85 26.75 -0.74 -22.02
N THR A 86 26.98 0.56 -22.12
CA THR A 86 25.93 1.59 -21.97
C THR A 86 24.80 1.46 -22.99
N GLY A 87 25.10 1.05 -24.23
CA GLY A 87 24.08 0.84 -25.27
C GLY A 87 23.14 -0.35 -25.04
N VAL A 88 23.46 -1.24 -24.09
CA VAL A 88 22.65 -2.41 -23.74
C VAL A 88 22.15 -2.35 -22.29
N LEU A 89 22.30 -1.21 -21.60
CA LEU A 89 22.10 -1.04 -20.16
C LEU A 89 20.73 -1.53 -19.67
N GLY A 90 19.66 -1.35 -20.45
CA GLY A 90 18.31 -1.83 -20.12
C GLY A 90 18.19 -3.35 -19.97
N ILE A 91 19.08 -4.15 -20.57
CA ILE A 91 19.08 -5.61 -20.43
C ILE A 91 19.38 -6.05 -18.98
N PHE A 92 20.17 -5.25 -18.26
CA PHE A 92 20.61 -5.48 -16.89
C PHE A 92 19.59 -5.02 -15.84
N PHE A 93 18.52 -4.32 -16.24
CA PHE A 93 17.43 -3.90 -15.36
C PHE A 93 16.10 -4.59 -15.69
N PHE A 94 15.82 -4.83 -16.96
CA PHE A 94 14.57 -5.43 -17.42
C PHE A 94 14.74 -6.89 -17.85
N THR A 95 15.33 -7.15 -19.02
CA THR A 95 15.26 -8.46 -19.69
C THR A 95 15.84 -9.62 -18.88
N GLY A 96 16.99 -9.42 -18.23
CA GLY A 96 17.55 -10.41 -17.31
C GLY A 96 16.76 -10.47 -15.99
N PRO A 97 16.78 -9.39 -15.18
CA PRO A 97 16.25 -9.45 -13.82
C PRO A 97 14.75 -9.72 -13.71
N VAL A 98 13.91 -9.20 -14.60
CA VAL A 98 12.45 -9.39 -14.47
C VAL A 98 12.07 -10.84 -14.76
N LEU A 99 12.62 -11.44 -15.82
CA LEU A 99 12.33 -12.84 -16.18
C LEU A 99 12.89 -13.82 -15.14
N MET A 100 14.10 -13.57 -14.64
CA MET A 100 14.73 -14.40 -13.60
C MET A 100 14.11 -14.19 -12.22
N GLY A 101 13.72 -12.97 -11.86
CA GLY A 101 13.09 -12.62 -10.59
C GLY A 101 11.68 -13.18 -10.46
N LEU A 102 10.84 -13.05 -11.49
CA LEU A 102 9.52 -13.68 -11.53
C LEU A 102 9.63 -15.20 -11.45
N ALA A 103 10.54 -15.82 -12.20
CA ALA A 103 10.79 -17.25 -12.12
C ALA A 103 11.32 -17.70 -10.75
N THR A 104 12.09 -16.85 -10.03
CA THR A 104 12.51 -17.13 -8.64
C THR A 104 11.30 -17.32 -7.72
N ILE A 105 10.31 -16.42 -7.82
CA ILE A 105 9.07 -16.49 -7.03
C ILE A 105 8.28 -17.76 -7.39
N PHE A 106 8.14 -18.07 -8.68
CA PHE A 106 7.39 -19.24 -9.11
C PHE A 106 8.08 -20.58 -8.80
N GLU A 107 9.42 -20.67 -8.84
CA GLU A 107 10.14 -21.88 -8.41
C GLU A 107 10.13 -22.06 -6.89
N TRP A 108 10.11 -20.96 -6.12
CA TRP A 108 9.87 -21.02 -4.67
C TRP A 108 8.49 -21.63 -4.36
N ILE A 109 7.43 -21.16 -5.02
CA ILE A 109 6.06 -21.68 -4.88
C ILE A 109 5.98 -23.17 -5.28
N ARG A 110 6.77 -23.62 -6.26
CA ARG A 110 6.87 -25.03 -6.67
C ARG A 110 7.81 -25.88 -5.80
N GLY A 111 8.47 -25.30 -4.79
CA GLY A 111 9.43 -25.99 -3.92
C GLY A 111 10.77 -26.35 -4.58
N ASN A 112 11.07 -25.80 -5.76
CA ASN A 112 12.27 -26.09 -6.55
C ASN A 112 13.47 -25.27 -6.06
N PHE A 113 13.96 -25.60 -4.87
CA PHE A 113 14.98 -24.83 -4.14
C PHE A 113 16.25 -24.53 -4.95
N PHE A 114 16.77 -25.50 -5.71
CA PHE A 114 18.01 -25.30 -6.49
C PHE A 114 17.80 -24.24 -7.58
N GLN A 115 16.75 -24.37 -8.39
CA GLN A 115 16.49 -23.42 -9.46
C GLN A 115 16.13 -22.04 -8.90
N MET A 116 15.30 -21.97 -7.85
CA MET A 116 15.00 -20.75 -7.11
C MET A 116 16.29 -20.00 -6.71
N MET A 117 17.24 -20.70 -6.08
CA MET A 117 18.51 -20.11 -5.63
C MET A 117 19.35 -19.58 -6.81
N VAL A 118 19.44 -20.33 -7.91
CA VAL A 118 20.14 -19.91 -9.13
C VAL A 118 19.49 -18.66 -9.75
N CYS A 119 18.16 -18.65 -9.86
CA CYS A 119 17.43 -17.54 -10.48
C CYS A 119 17.57 -16.25 -9.66
N GLY A 120 17.40 -16.32 -8.34
CA GLY A 120 17.47 -15.15 -7.46
C GLY A 120 18.89 -14.56 -7.43
N LEU A 121 19.91 -15.41 -7.36
CA LEU A 121 21.30 -14.97 -7.34
C LEU A 121 21.71 -14.23 -8.62
N PHE A 122 21.37 -14.77 -9.81
CA PHE A 122 21.68 -14.10 -11.06
C PHE A 122 20.79 -12.87 -11.34
N THR A 123 19.58 -12.82 -10.78
CA THR A 123 18.74 -11.60 -10.80
C THR A 123 19.48 -10.44 -10.12
N VAL A 124 20.01 -10.67 -8.91
CA VAL A 124 20.77 -9.66 -8.16
C VAL A 124 22.10 -9.33 -8.84
N PHE A 125 22.78 -10.33 -9.44
CA PHE A 125 24.00 -10.11 -10.24
C PHE A 125 23.77 -9.08 -11.34
N TRP A 126 22.74 -9.27 -12.18
CA TRP A 126 22.49 -8.38 -13.31
C TRP A 126 22.11 -6.97 -12.87
N LEU A 127 21.23 -6.83 -11.86
CA LEU A 127 20.86 -5.51 -11.31
C LEU A 127 22.08 -4.76 -10.76
N SER A 128 22.92 -5.44 -9.98
CA SER A 128 24.11 -4.83 -9.38
C SER A 128 25.16 -4.47 -10.45
N TRP A 129 25.36 -5.35 -11.44
CA TRP A 129 26.27 -5.09 -12.57
C TRP A 129 25.78 -3.94 -13.46
N GLY A 130 24.47 -3.85 -13.72
CA GLY A 130 23.85 -2.73 -14.43
C GLY A 130 24.07 -1.40 -13.72
N LEU A 131 23.87 -1.37 -12.40
CA LEU A 131 24.04 -0.17 -11.56
C LEU A 131 25.48 0.37 -11.60
N ILE A 132 26.48 -0.50 -11.57
CA ILE A 132 27.92 -0.15 -11.66
C ILE A 132 28.27 0.68 -12.91
N PHE A 133 27.56 0.45 -14.02
CA PHE A 133 27.79 1.14 -15.30
C PHE A 133 26.70 2.16 -15.66
N HIS A 134 25.74 2.44 -14.75
CA HIS A 134 24.66 3.39 -15.00
C HIS A 134 25.13 4.84 -14.80
N PRO A 135 25.20 5.69 -15.85
CA PRO A 135 25.89 6.98 -15.78
C PRO A 135 25.38 7.93 -14.68
N ALA A 136 24.06 7.97 -14.46
CA ALA A 136 23.44 8.87 -13.48
C ALA A 136 23.75 8.54 -12.01
N VAL A 137 24.32 7.37 -11.71
CA VAL A 137 24.71 6.99 -10.33
C VAL A 137 26.10 7.52 -9.98
N GLY A 138 26.87 8.02 -10.95
CA GLY A 138 28.15 8.68 -10.70
C GLY A 138 29.27 7.78 -10.17
N ILE A 139 29.07 6.46 -10.05
CA ILE A 139 30.00 5.51 -9.39
C ILE A 139 31.41 5.58 -9.98
N ALA A 140 31.56 5.78 -11.29
CA ALA A 140 32.88 5.98 -11.88
C ALA A 140 33.46 7.38 -11.62
N ALA A 141 32.62 8.42 -11.63
CA ALA A 141 33.04 9.81 -11.41
C ALA A 141 33.63 10.05 -10.01
N SER A 142 33.12 9.35 -8.98
CA SER A 142 33.63 9.48 -7.60
C SER A 142 35.06 8.96 -7.38
N TYR A 143 35.65 8.27 -8.37
CA TYR A 143 37.07 7.88 -8.36
C TYR A 143 37.97 8.87 -9.15
N SER A 144 37.43 9.99 -9.66
CA SER A 144 38.18 11.11 -10.24
C SER A 144 38.21 12.30 -9.26
N PRO A 145 39.38 12.91 -8.99
CA PRO A 145 39.46 14.15 -8.21
C PRO A 145 38.71 15.34 -8.84
N ALA A 146 38.44 15.28 -10.14
CA ALA A 146 37.73 16.29 -10.91
C ALA A 146 36.28 15.89 -11.27
N GLY A 147 35.76 14.78 -10.74
CA GLY A 147 34.43 14.24 -11.06
C GLY A 147 34.30 13.72 -12.50
N ASN A 148 35.40 13.50 -13.22
CA ASN A 148 35.39 13.08 -14.61
C ASN A 148 35.27 11.55 -14.74
N VAL A 149 34.18 11.08 -15.36
CA VAL A 149 33.89 9.67 -15.62
C VAL A 149 35.03 8.95 -16.36
N LEU A 150 35.68 9.61 -17.33
CA LEU A 150 36.75 9.00 -18.12
C LEU A 150 38.04 8.79 -17.31
N GLU A 151 38.38 9.72 -16.42
CA GLU A 151 39.52 9.59 -15.51
C GLU A 151 39.22 8.52 -14.43
N GLY A 152 38.03 8.57 -13.85
CA GLY A 152 37.62 7.65 -12.79
C GLY A 152 37.50 6.19 -13.25
N THR A 153 36.98 5.94 -14.46
CA THR A 153 36.97 4.60 -15.08
C THR A 153 38.37 4.06 -15.39
N LEU A 154 39.36 4.92 -15.63
CA LEU A 154 40.76 4.54 -15.81
C LEU A 154 41.53 4.42 -14.49
N SER A 155 40.94 4.85 -13.37
CA SER A 155 41.61 4.84 -12.07
C SER A 155 41.92 3.41 -11.58
N LYS A 156 43.09 3.26 -10.95
CA LYS A 156 43.50 2.04 -10.28
C LYS A 156 42.48 1.54 -9.23
N PRO A 157 41.98 2.36 -8.29
CA PRO A 157 41.02 1.90 -7.28
C PRO A 157 39.70 1.40 -7.88
N TYR A 158 39.09 2.10 -8.86
CA TYR A 158 37.86 1.64 -9.52
C TYR A 158 38.04 0.24 -10.12
N ASN A 159 39.10 0.05 -10.93
CA ASN A 159 39.38 -1.23 -11.57
C ASN A 159 39.72 -2.34 -10.56
N ALA A 160 40.41 -2.03 -9.45
CA ALA A 160 40.67 -3.01 -8.40
C ALA A 160 39.37 -3.47 -7.69
N THR A 161 38.45 -2.54 -7.40
CA THR A 161 37.15 -2.88 -6.80
C THR A 161 36.32 -3.79 -7.71
N LEU A 162 36.25 -3.51 -9.02
CA LEU A 162 35.58 -4.38 -9.99
C LEU A 162 36.22 -5.76 -10.11
N ALA A 163 37.55 -5.83 -10.01
CA ALA A 163 38.28 -7.09 -10.02
C ALA A 163 37.96 -7.97 -8.79
N ILE A 164 37.86 -7.36 -7.60
CA ILE A 164 37.45 -8.03 -6.36
C ILE A 164 35.99 -8.48 -6.43
N TYR A 165 35.09 -7.63 -6.95
CA TYR A 165 33.68 -8.00 -7.15
C TYR A 165 33.58 -9.26 -8.03
N ALA A 166 34.19 -9.26 -9.22
CA ALA A 166 34.16 -10.41 -10.12
C ALA A 166 34.82 -11.68 -9.52
N LEU A 167 35.82 -11.51 -8.65
CA LEU A 167 36.47 -12.62 -7.92
C LEU A 167 35.52 -13.32 -6.95
N VAL A 168 34.79 -12.54 -6.13
CA VAL A 168 33.82 -13.07 -5.15
C VAL A 168 32.65 -13.77 -5.87
N TRP A 169 32.16 -13.17 -6.95
CA TRP A 169 31.14 -13.79 -7.80
C TRP A 169 31.63 -15.09 -8.46
N GLY A 170 32.92 -15.20 -8.78
CA GLY A 170 33.54 -16.46 -9.20
C GLY A 170 33.38 -17.58 -8.16
N PHE A 171 33.58 -17.31 -6.87
CA PHE A 171 33.38 -18.29 -5.80
C PHE A 171 31.90 -18.66 -5.58
N ALA A 172 30.98 -17.71 -5.77
CA ALA A 172 29.56 -18.02 -5.76
C ALA A 172 29.20 -19.00 -6.89
N ILE A 173 29.61 -18.72 -8.14
CA ILE A 173 29.34 -19.57 -9.31
C ILE A 173 30.00 -20.96 -9.17
N LEU A 174 31.21 -21.04 -8.60
CA LEU A 174 31.88 -22.30 -8.28
C LEU A 174 31.03 -23.22 -7.39
N THR A 175 30.26 -22.65 -6.47
CA THR A 175 29.40 -23.40 -5.55
C THR A 175 28.28 -24.12 -6.31
N PHE A 176 27.65 -23.46 -7.29
CA PHE A 176 26.63 -24.09 -8.15
C PHE A 176 27.23 -25.07 -9.15
N PHE A 177 28.46 -24.86 -9.61
CA PHE A 177 29.19 -25.87 -10.39
C PHE A 177 29.35 -27.18 -9.57
N VAL A 178 29.83 -27.08 -8.33
CA VAL A 178 30.01 -28.26 -7.45
C VAL A 178 28.69 -29.00 -7.21
N PHE A 179 27.57 -28.30 -7.05
CA PHE A 179 26.25 -28.94 -6.90
C PHE A 179 25.69 -29.53 -8.20
N THR A 180 26.08 -29.04 -9.38
CA THR A 180 25.57 -29.54 -10.68
C THR A 180 26.37 -30.70 -11.27
N LEU A 181 27.61 -30.93 -10.81
CA LEU A 181 28.45 -32.08 -11.19
C LEU A 181 27.78 -33.46 -11.03
N GLY A 182 26.76 -33.58 -10.16
CA GLY A 182 26.00 -34.81 -9.94
C GLY A 182 24.60 -34.85 -10.59
N ALA A 183 24.20 -33.82 -11.34
CA ALA A 183 22.86 -33.66 -11.88
C ALA A 183 22.83 -33.82 -13.42
N ASP A 184 23.26 -32.80 -14.15
CA ASP A 184 23.17 -32.72 -15.61
C ASP A 184 24.48 -32.17 -16.20
N ALA A 185 25.02 -32.83 -17.23
CA ALA A 185 26.30 -32.47 -17.82
C ALA A 185 26.29 -31.12 -18.56
N VAL A 186 25.18 -30.74 -19.18
CA VAL A 186 25.02 -29.47 -19.89
C VAL A 186 24.97 -28.34 -18.88
N LEU A 187 24.19 -28.50 -17.81
CA LEU A 187 24.08 -27.51 -16.75
C LEU A 187 25.41 -27.34 -15.99
N ALA A 188 26.11 -28.45 -15.68
CA ALA A 188 27.45 -28.41 -15.10
C ALA A 188 28.46 -27.71 -16.02
N ALA A 189 28.40 -27.94 -17.34
CA ALA A 189 29.26 -27.25 -18.30
C ALA A 189 28.96 -25.73 -18.39
N VAL A 190 27.69 -25.32 -18.31
CA VAL A 190 27.30 -23.90 -18.20
C VAL A 190 27.93 -23.27 -16.96
N PHE A 191 27.77 -23.88 -15.77
CA PHE A 191 28.35 -23.33 -14.54
C PHE A 191 29.88 -23.32 -14.55
N PHE A 192 30.54 -24.32 -15.14
CA PHE A 192 31.99 -24.32 -15.32
C PHE A 192 32.49 -23.16 -16.20
N LEU A 193 31.82 -22.91 -17.33
CA LEU A 193 32.18 -21.83 -18.25
C LEU A 193 31.88 -20.44 -17.66
N LEU A 194 30.79 -20.30 -16.89
CA LEU A 194 30.51 -19.08 -16.12
C LEU A 194 31.57 -18.84 -15.03
N TRP A 195 31.98 -19.90 -14.32
CA TRP A 195 33.03 -19.83 -13.31
C TRP A 195 34.36 -19.35 -13.92
N ALA A 196 34.83 -20.03 -14.97
CA ALA A 196 36.06 -19.67 -15.67
C ALA A 196 35.97 -18.25 -16.25
N GLY A 197 34.83 -17.88 -16.85
CA GLY A 197 34.58 -16.54 -17.39
C GLY A 197 34.65 -15.45 -16.31
N ALA A 198 34.05 -15.66 -15.13
CA ALA A 198 34.10 -14.70 -14.02
C ALA A 198 35.53 -14.48 -13.50
N PHE A 199 36.33 -15.55 -13.35
CA PHE A 199 37.75 -15.44 -13.00
C PHE A 199 38.58 -14.75 -14.10
N CYS A 200 38.26 -14.96 -15.39
CA CYS A 200 38.87 -14.18 -16.47
C CYS A 200 38.51 -12.69 -16.38
N ILE A 201 37.24 -12.32 -16.14
CA ILE A 201 36.85 -10.91 -15.99
C ILE A 201 37.51 -10.27 -14.77
N SER A 202 37.61 -10.97 -13.64
CA SER A 202 38.41 -10.52 -12.50
C SER A 202 39.86 -10.24 -12.91
N GLY A 203 40.52 -11.20 -13.57
CA GLY A 203 41.90 -11.03 -14.07
C GLY A 203 42.06 -9.89 -15.08
N ALA A 204 41.05 -9.60 -15.90
CA ALA A 204 41.05 -8.49 -16.83
C ALA A 204 41.02 -7.14 -16.11
N TYR A 205 40.12 -6.95 -15.13
CA TYR A 205 40.09 -5.73 -14.30
C TYR A 205 41.33 -5.60 -13.41
N TRP A 206 41.91 -6.71 -12.95
CA TRP A 206 43.20 -6.70 -12.24
C TRP A 206 44.37 -6.30 -13.15
N CYS A 207 44.31 -6.62 -14.45
CA CYS A 207 45.27 -6.12 -15.43
C CYS A 207 45.06 -4.62 -15.72
N LEU A 208 43.82 -4.11 -15.73
CA LEU A 208 43.53 -2.68 -15.86
C LEU A 208 44.04 -1.88 -14.65
N SER A 209 43.88 -2.37 -13.42
CA SER A 209 44.41 -1.71 -12.20
C SER A 209 45.95 -1.69 -12.12
N LEU A 210 46.61 -2.47 -12.98
CA LEU A 210 48.06 -2.49 -13.20
C LEU A 210 48.49 -1.82 -14.53
N SER A 211 47.58 -1.09 -15.19
CA SER A 211 47.77 -0.40 -16.48
C SER A 211 48.18 -1.31 -17.66
N LYS A 212 47.98 -2.63 -17.56
CA LYS A 212 48.32 -3.62 -18.60
C LYS A 212 47.18 -3.78 -19.61
N VAL A 213 46.82 -2.68 -20.29
CA VAL A 213 45.60 -2.56 -21.12
C VAL A 213 45.53 -3.61 -22.24
N SER A 214 46.64 -3.94 -22.90
CA SER A 214 46.68 -4.95 -23.96
C SER A 214 46.36 -6.36 -23.44
N THR A 215 47.00 -6.77 -22.34
CA THR A 215 46.70 -8.03 -21.65
C THR A 215 45.27 -8.06 -21.14
N ALA A 216 44.80 -6.96 -20.52
CA ALA A 216 43.44 -6.84 -20.03
C ALA A 216 42.40 -7.03 -21.14
N LEU A 217 42.61 -6.44 -22.32
CA LEU A 217 41.68 -6.61 -23.45
C LEU A 217 41.63 -8.06 -23.93
N THR A 218 42.77 -8.74 -24.05
CA THR A 218 42.82 -10.16 -24.43
C THR A 218 42.11 -11.05 -23.41
N VAL A 219 42.35 -10.85 -22.11
CA VAL A 219 41.71 -11.63 -21.04
C VAL A 219 40.21 -11.30 -20.93
N LYS A 220 39.79 -10.05 -21.17
CA LYS A 220 38.37 -9.66 -21.26
C LYS A 220 37.66 -10.38 -22.41
N LYS A 221 38.29 -10.46 -23.58
CA LYS A 221 37.76 -11.20 -24.74
C LYS A 221 37.67 -12.70 -24.47
N LEU A 222 38.64 -13.29 -23.76
CA LEU A 222 38.58 -14.69 -23.31
C LEU A 222 37.40 -14.94 -22.36
N GLY A 223 37.19 -14.07 -21.36
CA GLY A 223 36.02 -14.14 -20.48
C GLY A 223 34.70 -14.02 -21.24
N GLY A 224 34.62 -13.09 -22.21
CA GLY A 224 33.48 -12.97 -23.13
C GLY A 224 33.23 -14.23 -23.96
N ALA A 225 34.27 -14.88 -24.49
CA ALA A 225 34.13 -16.13 -25.25
C ALA A 225 33.63 -17.30 -24.39
N LEU A 226 34.09 -17.40 -23.12
CA LEU A 226 33.60 -18.39 -22.16
C LEU A 226 32.11 -18.16 -21.82
N PHE A 227 31.70 -16.91 -21.59
CA PHE A 227 30.30 -16.56 -21.39
C PHE A 227 29.43 -16.80 -22.65
N PHE A 228 29.98 -16.60 -23.85
CA PHE A 228 29.26 -16.93 -25.10
C PHE A 228 28.99 -18.43 -25.21
N ALA A 229 29.97 -19.28 -24.89
CA ALA A 229 29.80 -20.73 -24.85
C ALA A 229 28.81 -21.16 -23.76
N ALA A 230 28.85 -20.54 -22.58
CA ALA A 230 27.88 -20.78 -21.51
C ALA A 230 26.45 -20.39 -21.93
N ALA A 231 26.26 -19.24 -22.60
CA ALA A 231 24.97 -18.80 -23.12
C ALA A 231 24.44 -19.73 -24.21
N ALA A 232 25.30 -20.26 -25.10
CA ALA A 232 24.91 -21.20 -26.14
C ALA A 232 24.44 -22.55 -25.58
N LEU A 233 25.16 -23.11 -24.59
CA LEU A 233 24.72 -24.33 -23.88
C LEU A 233 23.45 -24.07 -23.07
N GLY A 234 23.34 -22.90 -22.44
CA GLY A 234 22.11 -22.46 -21.78
C GLY A 234 20.92 -22.39 -22.74
N TRP A 235 21.12 -21.87 -23.96
CA TRP A 235 20.06 -21.75 -24.97
C TRP A 235 19.59 -23.13 -25.46
N TYR A 236 20.52 -24.05 -25.69
CA TYR A 236 20.20 -25.45 -25.95
C TYR A 236 19.39 -26.08 -24.80
N TYR A 237 19.79 -25.84 -23.55
CA TYR A 237 19.10 -26.35 -22.36
C TYR A 237 17.68 -25.75 -22.20
N THR A 238 17.50 -24.46 -22.50
CA THR A 238 16.17 -23.81 -22.57
C THR A 238 15.27 -24.49 -23.59
N VAL A 239 15.77 -24.70 -24.82
CA VAL A 239 15.02 -25.35 -25.90
C VAL A 239 14.68 -26.79 -25.52
N ALA A 240 15.60 -27.54 -24.90
CA ALA A 240 15.34 -28.91 -24.47
C ALA A 240 14.18 -29.00 -23.46
N ILE A 241 14.11 -28.12 -22.46
CA ILE A 241 12.99 -28.11 -21.50
C ILE A 241 11.69 -27.64 -22.17
N MET A 242 11.75 -26.64 -23.06
CA MET A 242 10.56 -26.21 -23.82
C MET A 242 10.03 -27.32 -24.74
N CYS A 243 10.90 -28.12 -25.35
CA CYS A 243 10.50 -29.27 -26.15
C CYS A 243 9.81 -30.35 -25.31
N ASP A 244 10.28 -30.64 -24.09
CA ASP A 244 9.64 -31.62 -23.19
C ASP A 244 8.25 -31.19 -22.69
N GLU A 245 8.01 -29.90 -22.49
CA GLU A 245 6.72 -29.38 -21.98
C GLU A 245 5.71 -29.08 -23.11
N LEU A 246 6.17 -28.88 -24.35
CA LEU A 246 5.32 -28.47 -25.50
C LEU A 246 5.21 -29.52 -26.61
N THR A 247 6.07 -30.54 -26.65
CA THR A 247 6.15 -31.52 -27.76
C THR A 247 6.47 -32.93 -27.27
N THR A 248 6.49 -33.90 -28.18
CA THR A 248 6.98 -35.27 -27.93
C THR A 248 8.45 -35.47 -28.29
N ILE A 249 9.19 -34.40 -28.64
CA ILE A 249 10.58 -34.46 -29.12
C ILE A 249 11.53 -34.24 -27.94
N THR A 250 12.03 -35.33 -27.35
CA THR A 250 13.03 -35.25 -26.28
C THR A 250 14.43 -34.97 -26.86
N LEU A 251 15.05 -33.86 -26.46
CA LEU A 251 16.45 -33.56 -26.82
C LEU A 251 17.43 -34.23 -25.83
N PRO A 252 18.59 -34.72 -26.30
CA PRO A 252 19.49 -35.52 -25.47
C PRO A 252 20.20 -34.67 -24.40
N ARG A 253 19.68 -34.72 -23.17
CA ARG A 253 20.41 -34.36 -21.94
C ARG A 253 21.23 -35.56 -21.45
N TYR A 254 22.47 -35.33 -21.03
CA TYR A 254 23.33 -36.39 -20.48
C TYR A 254 23.39 -36.29 -18.96
N GLU A 255 22.62 -37.15 -18.29
CA GLU A 255 22.66 -37.29 -16.84
C GLU A 255 23.96 -37.99 -16.40
N LEU A 256 24.78 -37.31 -15.60
CA LEU A 256 26.00 -37.88 -15.01
C LEU A 256 25.70 -38.92 -13.89
N GLY A 257 24.42 -39.18 -13.60
CA GLY A 257 23.95 -39.86 -12.40
C GLY A 257 23.99 -41.40 -12.39
N HIS A 258 24.23 -42.06 -13.53
CA HIS A 258 24.08 -43.52 -13.68
C HIS A 258 25.06 -44.41 -12.84
N SER A 259 25.96 -43.82 -12.04
CA SER A 259 26.98 -44.57 -11.28
C SER A 259 27.21 -44.11 -9.83
N ARG A 260 26.30 -43.35 -9.20
CA ARG A 260 26.45 -43.05 -7.74
C ARG A 260 25.22 -43.05 -6.84
N ARG A 261 24.11 -43.60 -7.33
CA ARG A 261 23.18 -44.40 -6.51
C ARG A 261 22.42 -45.31 -7.47
N THR A 262 22.93 -46.54 -7.65
CA THR A 262 22.00 -47.64 -7.89
C THR A 262 20.99 -47.58 -6.76
N LYS A 263 19.73 -47.34 -7.10
CA LYS A 263 18.62 -47.56 -6.19
C LYS A 263 18.73 -49.03 -5.83
N LYS A 264 19.28 -49.33 -4.65
CA LYS A 264 19.22 -50.69 -4.13
C LYS A 264 17.75 -50.94 -3.92
N GLU A 265 17.17 -51.73 -4.82
CA GLU A 265 16.07 -52.59 -4.48
C GLU A 265 16.62 -53.49 -3.37
N ILE A 266 16.51 -52.95 -2.15
CA ILE A 266 16.12 -53.76 -1.03
C ILE A 266 14.76 -54.28 -1.47
N ASP A 267 14.74 -55.54 -1.91
CA ASP A 267 13.55 -56.36 -1.82
C ASP A 267 13.09 -56.26 -0.37
N ALA A 268 12.19 -55.30 -0.12
CA ALA A 268 11.54 -55.16 1.16
C ALA A 268 10.69 -56.41 1.28
N ALA A 269 11.22 -57.41 2.02
CA ALA A 269 10.60 -58.69 2.21
C ALA A 269 9.11 -58.46 2.50
N PRO A 270 8.20 -59.10 1.74
CA PRO A 270 6.79 -58.73 1.70
C PRO A 270 6.30 -58.62 3.13
N LEU A 271 5.80 -57.42 3.48
CA LEU A 271 5.41 -57.08 4.85
C LEU A 271 4.62 -58.25 5.44
N PRO A 272 4.99 -58.74 6.65
CA PRO A 272 4.35 -59.93 7.22
C PRO A 272 2.83 -59.83 7.14
N ALA A 273 2.16 -60.94 6.80
CA ALA A 273 0.76 -60.89 6.41
C ALA A 273 -0.15 -60.32 7.51
N ASP A 274 0.24 -60.46 8.78
CA ASP A 274 -0.34 -59.81 9.94
C ASP A 274 -0.15 -58.28 9.96
N VAL A 275 1.01 -57.77 9.56
CA VAL A 275 1.27 -56.32 9.41
C VAL A 275 0.45 -55.75 8.25
N VAL A 276 0.37 -56.44 7.11
CA VAL A 276 -0.48 -56.03 5.98
C VAL A 276 -1.95 -56.05 6.38
N ALA A 277 -2.42 -57.11 7.04
CA ALA A 277 -3.79 -57.19 7.53
C ALA A 277 -4.12 -56.10 8.56
N ARG A 278 -3.21 -55.81 9.50
CA ARG A 278 -3.36 -54.71 10.48
C ARG A 278 -3.45 -53.36 9.78
N LEU A 279 -2.54 -53.06 8.85
CA LEU A 279 -2.58 -51.82 8.06
C LEU A 279 -3.84 -51.73 7.20
N GLN A 280 -4.37 -52.84 6.68
CA GLN A 280 -5.64 -52.86 5.94
C GLN A 280 -6.83 -52.56 6.85
N VAL A 281 -6.90 -53.17 8.04
CA VAL A 281 -7.93 -52.87 9.06
C VAL A 281 -7.85 -51.41 9.52
N GLU A 282 -6.64 -50.91 9.80
CA GLU A 282 -6.39 -49.52 10.22
C GLU A 282 -6.76 -48.51 9.12
N ASN A 283 -6.47 -48.81 7.85
CA ASN A 283 -6.93 -47.99 6.72
C ASN A 283 -8.45 -48.05 6.50
N VAL A 284 -9.11 -49.18 6.82
CA VAL A 284 -10.58 -49.26 6.80
C VAL A 284 -11.17 -48.41 7.93
N GLU A 285 -10.63 -48.49 9.15
CA GLU A 285 -11.10 -47.67 10.28
C GLU A 285 -10.87 -46.16 10.01
N VAL A 286 -9.70 -45.77 9.49
CA VAL A 286 -9.41 -44.38 9.12
C VAL A 286 -10.35 -43.89 8.01
N LYS A 287 -10.66 -44.72 7.00
CA LYS A 287 -11.67 -44.39 5.99
C LYS A 287 -13.07 -44.24 6.59
N GLU A 288 -13.47 -45.12 7.50
CA GLU A 288 -14.78 -45.04 8.13
C GLU A 288 -14.89 -43.81 9.05
N ARG A 289 -13.83 -43.49 9.80
CA ARG A 289 -13.71 -42.25 10.59
C ARG A 289 -13.84 -41.01 9.71
N LEU A 290 -13.16 -40.98 8.55
CA LEU A 290 -13.28 -39.90 7.57
C LEU A 290 -14.70 -39.80 7.00
N LEU A 291 -15.35 -40.91 6.67
CA LEU A 291 -16.73 -40.93 6.16
C LEU A 291 -17.74 -40.43 7.20
N ARG A 292 -17.56 -40.78 8.49
CA ARG A 292 -18.34 -40.23 9.61
C ARG A 292 -18.09 -38.72 9.79
N LEU A 293 -16.86 -38.25 9.57
CA LEU A 293 -16.49 -36.83 9.61
C LEU A 293 -17.13 -36.05 8.46
N GLU A 294 -17.08 -36.59 7.24
CA GLU A 294 -17.71 -36.05 6.04
C GLU A 294 -19.24 -35.94 6.23
N GLN A 295 -19.87 -36.99 6.76
CA GLN A 295 -21.28 -36.97 7.15
C GLN A 295 -21.56 -35.92 8.25
N ALA A 296 -20.74 -35.82 9.29
CA ALA A 296 -20.93 -34.84 10.37
C ALA A 296 -20.72 -33.38 9.93
N VAL A 297 -19.89 -33.13 8.91
CA VAL A 297 -19.61 -31.78 8.39
C VAL A 297 -20.63 -31.35 7.33
N PHE A 298 -21.15 -32.28 6.52
CA PHE A 298 -22.03 -31.94 5.39
C PHE A 298 -23.52 -32.33 5.58
N ALA A 299 -23.90 -33.06 6.63
CA ALA A 299 -25.31 -33.42 6.87
C ALA A 299 -26.03 -32.44 7.82
N SER A 300 -26.70 -31.45 7.23
CA SER A 300 -27.80 -30.68 7.84
C SER A 300 -28.63 -30.00 6.74
N PRO A 301 -29.92 -29.68 6.93
CA PRO A 301 -30.64 -29.61 8.21
C PRO A 301 -31.99 -30.38 8.28
N THR A 302 -32.47 -30.69 9.48
CA THR A 302 -33.90 -30.58 9.89
C THR A 302 -34.04 -30.81 11.40
N ALA A 303 -35.10 -30.27 12.02
CA ALA A 303 -35.25 -30.27 13.47
C ALA A 303 -36.36 -31.21 13.97
N SER A 304 -36.13 -31.87 15.11
CA SER A 304 -37.11 -32.16 16.18
C SER A 304 -36.41 -32.80 17.39
N ALA A 305 -37.00 -32.66 18.58
CA ALA A 305 -36.40 -33.07 19.85
C ALA A 305 -37.08 -34.29 20.49
N THR A 306 -36.32 -35.10 21.24
CA THR A 306 -36.82 -35.78 22.46
C THR A 306 -35.67 -36.08 23.45
N VAL A 307 -36.03 -36.46 24.68
CA VAL A 307 -35.14 -36.65 25.85
C VAL A 307 -35.10 -38.13 26.28
N GLY A 308 -33.97 -38.60 26.82
CA GLY A 308 -33.87 -39.87 27.57
C GLY A 308 -32.44 -40.45 27.58
N THR A 309 -31.60 -40.25 28.60
CA THR A 309 -31.50 -41.03 29.86
C THR A 309 -31.15 -42.52 29.70
N GLY A 310 -29.99 -42.95 30.21
CA GLY A 310 -29.71 -44.38 30.48
C GLY A 310 -28.22 -44.78 30.39
N PHE A 311 -27.50 -44.74 31.51
CA PHE A 311 -26.17 -45.38 31.64
C PHE A 311 -26.32 -46.83 32.11
N SER A 312 -25.48 -47.74 31.60
CA SER A 312 -25.11 -48.97 32.30
C SER A 312 -23.76 -49.48 31.78
N ALA A 313 -22.89 -49.96 32.67
CA ALA A 313 -21.54 -50.42 32.33
C ALA A 313 -21.10 -51.63 33.18
N THR A 314 -20.91 -52.77 32.50
CA THR A 314 -20.34 -54.06 32.95
C THR A 314 -20.20 -54.91 31.69
N GLN A 315 -19.20 -55.76 31.45
CA GLN A 315 -17.91 -56.14 32.06
C GLN A 315 -16.99 -56.52 30.86
N TYR A 316 -15.66 -56.57 30.92
CA TYR A 316 -14.82 -57.42 31.76
C TYR A 316 -13.42 -56.80 31.96
N ALA A 317 -12.80 -57.08 33.11
CA ALA A 317 -11.38 -56.82 33.35
C ALA A 317 -10.59 -58.14 33.36
N GLY A 318 -9.31 -58.13 33.00
CA GLY A 318 -8.51 -59.36 33.03
C GLY A 318 -7.16 -59.38 32.32
N LEU A 319 -6.25 -58.44 32.62
CA LEU A 319 -4.85 -58.75 32.98
C LEU A 319 -4.13 -57.47 33.42
N GLU A 320 -3.30 -57.55 34.46
CA GLU A 320 -2.58 -56.40 35.03
C GLU A 320 -1.07 -56.48 34.74
N THR A 321 -0.45 -55.34 34.45
CA THR A 321 0.80 -54.89 35.09
C THR A 321 1.05 -53.41 34.76
N PRO A 322 1.69 -52.62 35.65
CA PRO A 322 1.43 -51.18 35.70
C PRO A 322 2.37 -50.34 34.82
N VAL A 323 1.80 -49.70 33.81
CA VAL A 323 2.22 -48.34 33.42
C VAL A 323 1.27 -47.36 34.11
N ALA A 324 1.79 -46.33 34.75
CA ALA A 324 0.99 -45.29 35.39
C ALA A 324 0.35 -44.37 34.33
N THR A 325 -0.65 -44.88 33.62
CA THR A 325 -1.54 -44.06 32.80
C THR A 325 -2.39 -43.18 33.71
N HIS A 326 -1.84 -42.04 34.08
CA HIS A 326 -2.66 -40.85 34.27
C HIS A 326 -3.41 -40.63 32.95
N ALA A 327 -4.63 -41.14 32.86
CA ALA A 327 -5.56 -40.66 31.84
C ALA A 327 -5.62 -39.14 32.03
N PRO A 328 -5.35 -38.33 30.99
CA PRO A 328 -5.49 -36.89 31.12
C PRO A 328 -6.96 -36.64 31.50
N SER A 329 -7.17 -35.98 32.65
CA SER A 329 -8.47 -35.45 33.01
C SER A 329 -9.04 -34.70 31.80
N PRO A 330 -10.36 -34.72 31.57
CA PRO A 330 -10.96 -33.86 30.55
C PRO A 330 -10.53 -32.43 30.86
N VAL A 331 -9.67 -31.90 29.98
CA VAL A 331 -8.99 -30.61 30.15
C VAL A 331 -10.08 -29.57 30.39
N SER A 332 -10.05 -28.90 31.55
CA SER A 332 -11.08 -27.93 31.88
C SER A 332 -11.11 -26.85 30.81
N GLU A 333 -12.26 -26.23 30.57
CA GLU A 333 -12.33 -25.08 29.65
C GLU A 333 -11.35 -23.97 30.10
N LEU A 334 -11.09 -23.87 31.41
CA LEU A 334 -10.06 -23.03 32.01
C LEU A 334 -8.63 -23.47 31.63
N ASP A 335 -8.32 -24.77 31.68
CA ASP A 335 -7.01 -25.32 31.32
C ASP A 335 -6.74 -25.17 29.81
N ALA A 336 -7.77 -25.38 28.97
CA ALA A 336 -7.71 -25.16 27.53
C ALA A 336 -7.49 -23.67 27.20
N GLN A 337 -8.12 -22.76 27.95
CA GLN A 337 -7.85 -21.32 27.84
C GLN A 337 -6.39 -21.00 28.21
N VAL A 338 -5.85 -21.58 29.30
CA VAL A 338 -4.43 -21.43 29.70
C VAL A 338 -3.49 -21.93 28.61
N TYR A 339 -3.66 -23.17 28.12
CA TYR A 339 -2.83 -23.70 27.03
C TYR A 339 -2.92 -22.85 25.76
N SER A 340 -4.10 -22.31 25.42
CA SER A 340 -4.25 -21.38 24.28
C SER A 340 -3.54 -20.03 24.48
N ALA A 341 -3.33 -19.61 25.73
CA ALA A 341 -2.61 -18.39 26.08
C ALA A 341 -1.09 -18.63 26.05
N ASP A 342 -0.63 -19.79 26.52
CA ASP A 342 0.77 -20.23 26.44
C ASP A 342 1.22 -20.45 25.00
N THR A 343 0.38 -21.08 24.15
CA THR A 343 0.67 -21.22 22.70
C THR A 343 0.80 -19.84 22.03
N ARG A 344 -0.13 -18.91 22.28
CA ARG A 344 -0.04 -17.53 21.76
C ARG A 344 1.12 -16.74 22.37
N TRP A 345 1.55 -17.06 23.59
CA TRP A 345 2.78 -16.49 24.15
C TRP A 345 4.02 -16.99 23.41
N LEU A 346 4.12 -18.28 23.09
CA LEU A 346 5.21 -18.86 22.29
C LEU A 346 5.25 -18.28 20.86
N GLU A 347 4.09 -18.16 20.20
CA GLU A 347 3.97 -17.44 18.91
C GLU A 347 4.47 -16.00 19.03
N SER A 348 4.07 -15.29 20.10
CA SER A 348 4.55 -13.93 20.38
C SER A 348 6.05 -13.85 20.71
N VAL A 349 6.72 -14.95 21.04
CA VAL A 349 8.19 -15.00 21.25
C VAL A 349 8.89 -15.23 19.92
N ALA A 350 8.38 -16.14 19.07
CA ALA A 350 8.90 -16.37 17.73
C ALA A 350 8.76 -15.14 16.81
N ALA A 351 7.74 -14.31 17.02
CA ALA A 351 7.50 -13.08 16.27
C ALA A 351 8.28 -11.84 16.76
N ARG A 352 9.11 -11.94 17.81
CA ARG A 352 9.91 -10.79 18.29
C ARG A 352 11.17 -10.59 17.45
N PRO A 353 11.59 -9.33 17.20
CA PRO A 353 12.91 -9.07 16.61
C PRO A 353 14.01 -9.57 17.56
N MET A 354 14.91 -10.40 17.03
CA MET A 354 16.11 -10.83 17.76
C MET A 354 17.15 -9.71 17.74
N THR A 355 17.11 -8.85 18.76
CA THR A 355 17.95 -7.64 18.86
C THR A 355 19.36 -7.95 19.36
N GLU A 356 20.23 -8.44 18.46
CA GLU A 356 21.66 -8.14 18.59
C GLU A 356 21.85 -6.64 18.39
N GLN A 357 21.96 -5.88 19.50
CA GLN A 357 22.08 -4.43 19.46
C GLN A 357 23.44 -3.98 18.90
N ALA A 358 23.47 -3.70 17.60
CA ALA A 358 24.36 -2.68 17.08
C ALA A 358 24.03 -1.35 17.77
N ARG A 359 24.92 -0.88 18.64
CA ARG A 359 24.80 0.47 19.23
C ARG A 359 25.22 1.49 18.19
N ASP A 360 24.26 2.00 17.41
CA ASP A 360 24.50 3.14 16.53
C ASP A 360 25.03 4.32 17.34
N SER A 361 26.25 4.73 17.04
CA SER A 361 26.98 5.80 17.73
C SER A 361 26.58 7.21 17.27
N THR A 362 25.52 7.31 16.46
CA THR A 362 24.99 8.52 15.83
C THR A 362 23.67 8.99 16.45
N ALA A 363 23.52 8.82 17.77
CA ALA A 363 22.35 9.29 18.51
C ALA A 363 22.21 10.83 18.38
N PRO A 364 21.02 11.35 17.98
CA PRO A 364 20.84 12.77 17.72
C PRO A 364 20.94 13.59 19.00
N SER A 365 21.78 14.63 18.99
CA SER A 365 21.93 15.53 20.14
C SER A 365 20.80 16.56 20.19
N VAL A 366 20.11 16.63 21.32
CA VAL A 366 19.06 17.64 21.60
C VAL A 366 19.66 18.76 22.47
N ARG A 367 19.26 20.02 22.23
CA ARG A 367 19.68 21.19 23.00
C ARG A 367 18.50 22.13 23.25
N VAL A 368 18.49 22.77 24.41
CA VAL A 368 17.51 23.82 24.78
C VAL A 368 18.12 25.20 24.51
N THR A 369 17.36 26.11 23.93
CA THR A 369 17.71 27.52 23.68
C THR A 369 16.44 28.38 23.70
N THR A 370 16.51 29.69 23.49
CA THR A 370 15.29 30.53 23.36
C THR A 370 14.66 30.40 21.97
N LEU A 371 13.34 30.56 21.89
CA LEU A 371 12.59 30.59 20.62
C LEU A 371 13.14 31.65 19.65
N ALA A 372 13.59 32.80 20.17
CA ALA A 372 14.26 33.82 19.38
C ALA A 372 15.52 33.28 18.68
N VAL A 373 16.42 32.62 19.42
CA VAL A 373 17.65 32.05 18.84
C VAL A 373 17.36 30.94 17.83
N ILE A 374 16.27 30.18 17.97
CA ILE A 374 15.84 29.21 16.93
C ILE A 374 15.47 29.95 15.64
N LYS A 375 14.67 31.02 15.72
CA LYS A 375 14.30 31.84 14.57
C LYS A 375 15.51 32.50 13.93
N ASP A 376 16.39 33.11 14.72
CA ASP A 376 17.60 33.77 14.25
C ASP A 376 18.56 32.79 13.56
N SER A 377 18.63 31.55 14.05
CA SER A 377 19.42 30.49 13.41
C SER A 377 18.85 30.09 12.04
N LEU A 378 17.52 30.06 11.90
CA LEU A 378 16.82 29.75 10.65
C LEU A 378 16.90 30.91 9.63
N THR A 379 16.77 32.17 10.06
CA THR A 379 16.91 33.34 9.17
C THR A 379 18.35 33.59 8.73
N ALA A 380 19.34 33.23 9.56
CA ALA A 380 20.76 33.23 9.19
C ALA A 380 21.19 31.98 8.37
N GLY A 381 20.27 31.06 8.06
CA GLY A 381 20.56 29.85 7.28
C GLY A 381 21.52 28.85 7.95
N THR A 382 21.72 28.92 9.27
CA THR A 382 22.78 28.15 9.94
C THR A 382 22.40 26.68 10.15
N THR A 383 23.20 25.79 9.56
CA THR A 383 23.01 24.33 9.60
C THR A 383 23.46 23.73 10.94
N THR A 384 22.61 23.88 11.95
CA THR A 384 22.84 23.26 13.28
C THR A 384 22.60 21.75 13.22
N THR A 385 23.60 20.96 13.64
CA THR A 385 23.55 19.48 13.70
C THR A 385 22.79 18.93 14.91
N ALA A 386 22.36 19.79 15.82
CA ALA A 386 21.55 19.46 16.98
C ALA A 386 20.07 19.82 16.76
N VAL A 387 19.18 19.04 17.38
CA VAL A 387 17.76 19.37 17.50
C VAL A 387 17.60 20.47 18.54
N LEU A 388 17.01 21.61 18.15
CA LEU A 388 16.80 22.76 19.02
C LEU A 388 15.35 22.78 19.55
N LEU A 389 15.24 22.72 20.88
CA LEU A 389 14.00 22.98 21.62
C LEU A 389 14.01 24.42 22.18
N PRO A 390 12.84 25.09 22.25
CA PRO A 390 12.69 26.36 22.99
C PRO A 390 12.85 26.12 24.51
N GLN A 391 12.80 27.15 25.34
CA GLN A 391 12.86 26.99 26.80
C GLN A 391 11.58 26.33 27.34
N LEU A 392 11.62 25.76 28.56
CA LEU A 392 10.48 25.03 29.14
C LEU A 392 9.20 25.89 29.20
N ASP A 393 9.31 27.15 29.61
CA ASP A 393 8.16 28.06 29.69
C ASP A 393 7.60 28.41 28.31
N GLU A 394 8.48 28.66 27.33
CA GLU A 394 8.11 28.86 25.91
C GLU A 394 7.42 27.60 25.34
N ALA A 395 7.95 26.42 25.63
CA ALA A 395 7.44 25.13 25.17
C ALA A 395 6.07 24.80 25.77
N LEU A 396 5.86 25.07 27.07
CA LEU A 396 4.59 24.86 27.75
C LEU A 396 3.53 25.89 27.33
N ALA A 397 3.92 27.14 27.05
CA ALA A 397 3.03 28.14 26.49
C ALA A 397 2.56 27.73 25.07
N LEU A 398 3.49 27.36 24.18
CA LEU A 398 3.16 26.90 22.83
C LEU A 398 2.38 25.58 22.83
N PHE A 399 2.67 24.64 23.74
CA PHE A 399 1.86 23.43 23.89
C PHE A 399 0.43 23.74 24.34
N THR A 400 0.23 24.76 25.20
CA THR A 400 -1.11 25.20 25.62
C THR A 400 -1.87 25.85 24.45
N ALA A 401 -1.22 26.72 23.67
CA ALA A 401 -1.81 27.27 22.45
C ALA A 401 -2.13 26.19 21.39
N TYR A 402 -1.33 25.12 21.29
CA TYR A 402 -1.66 23.95 20.47
C TYR A 402 -2.93 23.22 20.96
N LEU A 403 -3.10 23.07 22.28
CA LEU A 403 -4.29 22.44 22.87
C LEU A 403 -5.57 23.24 22.59
N GLU A 404 -5.47 24.57 22.49
CA GLU A 404 -6.57 25.48 22.19
C GLU A 404 -6.85 25.59 20.67
N HIS A 405 -5.82 25.82 19.85
CA HIS A 405 -5.99 26.18 18.43
C HIS A 405 -6.03 24.99 17.45
N VAL A 406 -5.45 23.84 17.81
CA VAL A 406 -5.20 22.70 16.89
C VAL A 406 -5.74 21.36 17.41
N ASN A 407 -5.49 21.02 18.68
CA ASN A 407 -5.93 19.75 19.27
C ASN A 407 -7.45 19.45 19.13
N PRO A 408 -8.39 20.43 19.10
CA PRO A 408 -9.81 20.14 18.89
C PRO A 408 -10.13 19.45 17.54
N LEU A 409 -9.22 19.48 16.57
CA LEU A 409 -9.37 18.78 15.28
C LEU A 409 -8.77 17.35 15.27
N GLN A 410 -8.14 16.91 16.37
CA GLN A 410 -7.44 15.63 16.46
C GLN A 410 -7.77 14.83 17.74
N HIS A 411 -7.77 15.51 18.90
CA HIS A 411 -8.05 15.02 20.25
C HIS A 411 -7.38 13.68 20.60
N LEU A 412 -6.11 13.56 20.21
CA LEU A 412 -5.26 12.36 20.38
C LEU A 412 -4.58 12.25 21.75
N LEU A 413 -4.55 13.36 22.48
CA LEU A 413 -3.73 13.54 23.69
C LEU A 413 -4.65 13.66 24.91
N TYR A 414 -4.16 13.19 26.06
CA TYR A 414 -4.66 13.56 27.37
C TYR A 414 -3.66 14.55 27.96
N GLU A 415 -4.09 15.80 28.19
CA GLU A 415 -3.15 16.90 28.52
C GLU A 415 -2.20 16.59 29.68
N PRO A 416 -2.66 16.11 30.86
CA PRO A 416 -1.81 15.97 32.04
C PRO A 416 -0.61 15.05 31.82
N ASP A 417 -0.77 14.02 30.98
CA ASP A 417 0.30 13.08 30.65
C ASP A 417 1.37 13.72 29.77
N VAL A 418 0.96 14.44 28.71
CA VAL A 418 1.90 15.09 27.80
C VAL A 418 2.59 16.28 28.49
N ARG A 419 1.85 17.05 29.29
CA ARG A 419 2.43 18.11 30.15
C ARG A 419 3.41 17.51 31.17
N GLY A 420 3.13 16.32 31.72
CA GLY A 420 4.05 15.56 32.56
C GLY A 420 5.31 15.09 31.83
N ALA A 421 5.16 14.52 30.64
CA ALA A 421 6.26 14.04 29.80
C ALA A 421 7.20 15.18 29.36
N ILE A 422 6.66 16.35 29.00
CA ILE A 422 7.45 17.56 28.70
C ILE A 422 8.31 17.95 29.92
N ASN A 423 7.72 18.03 31.12
CA ASN A 423 8.49 18.37 32.32
C ASN A 423 9.60 17.33 32.63
N GLN A 424 9.34 16.04 32.42
CA GLN A 424 10.34 14.98 32.59
C GLN A 424 11.47 15.08 31.55
N LEU A 425 11.14 15.37 30.28
CA LEU A 425 12.11 15.57 29.20
C LEU A 425 13.07 16.73 29.53
N TYR A 426 12.57 17.90 29.94
CA TYR A 426 13.44 19.04 30.28
C TYR A 426 14.24 18.81 31.57
N THR A 427 13.69 18.06 32.52
CA THR A 427 14.45 17.61 33.72
C THR A 427 15.61 16.69 33.32
N ALA A 428 15.38 15.72 32.43
CA ALA A 428 16.43 14.83 31.93
C ALA A 428 17.48 15.58 31.09
N LEU A 429 17.07 16.48 30.19
CA LEU A 429 17.98 17.30 29.37
C LEU A 429 18.89 18.19 30.22
N SER A 430 18.34 18.86 31.25
CA SER A 430 19.13 19.71 32.14
C SER A 430 20.06 18.92 33.08
N ALA A 431 19.73 17.67 33.39
CA ALA A 431 20.59 16.74 34.12
C ALA A 431 21.58 15.96 33.24
N PHE A 432 21.57 16.15 31.90
CA PHE A 432 22.28 15.34 30.92
C PHE A 432 22.00 13.82 31.03
N ALA A 433 20.81 13.46 31.51
CA ALA A 433 20.36 12.09 31.70
C ALA A 433 19.74 11.51 30.41
N PRO A 434 19.69 10.17 30.25
CA PRO A 434 18.92 9.54 29.18
C PRO A 434 17.45 9.93 29.23
N PHE A 435 16.87 10.24 28.07
CA PHE A 435 15.46 10.60 27.88
C PHE A 435 14.88 9.80 26.72
N ASN A 436 13.55 9.76 26.61
CA ASN A 436 12.87 9.10 25.51
C ASN A 436 12.77 10.02 24.29
N TYR A 437 13.18 9.52 23.12
CA TYR A 437 13.15 10.30 21.88
C TYR A 437 11.74 10.53 21.36
N SER A 438 10.76 9.66 21.65
CA SER A 438 9.38 9.81 21.21
C SER A 438 8.66 10.97 21.92
N ASP A 439 8.90 11.20 23.22
CA ASP A 439 8.38 12.35 23.96
C ASP A 439 8.89 13.68 23.37
N CYS A 440 10.17 13.72 22.99
CA CYS A 440 10.78 14.86 22.30
C CYS A 440 10.23 15.04 20.88
N ALA A 441 10.03 13.95 20.13
CA ALA A 441 9.44 13.98 18.79
C ALA A 441 7.98 14.45 18.81
N LEU A 442 7.21 14.02 19.83
CA LEU A 442 5.83 14.41 20.06
C LEU A 442 5.72 15.92 20.31
N LEU A 443 6.52 16.46 21.25
CA LEU A 443 6.58 17.90 21.50
C LEU A 443 6.89 18.65 20.19
N LEU A 444 7.95 18.27 19.47
CA LEU A 444 8.30 18.89 18.19
C LEU A 444 7.15 18.84 17.16
N SER A 445 6.39 17.74 17.09
CA SER A 445 5.23 17.65 16.18
C SER A 445 4.08 18.58 16.57
N THR A 446 3.82 18.78 17.87
CA THR A 446 2.79 19.74 18.34
C THR A 446 3.21 21.19 18.06
N LEU A 447 4.48 21.53 18.33
CA LEU A 447 5.06 22.84 18.03
C LEU A 447 5.06 23.13 16.53
N ALA A 448 5.45 22.14 15.69
CA ALA A 448 5.40 22.25 14.24
C ALA A 448 3.96 22.45 13.71
N SER A 449 3.00 21.74 14.31
CA SER A 449 1.58 21.84 13.92
C SER A 449 1.02 23.21 14.24
N LEU A 450 1.27 23.74 15.45
CA LEU A 450 0.90 25.11 15.81
C LEU A 450 1.56 26.13 14.87
N ALA A 451 2.86 25.98 14.59
CA ALA A 451 3.59 26.90 13.72
C ALA A 451 3.07 26.97 12.27
N SER A 452 2.39 25.92 11.79
CA SER A 452 1.71 25.94 10.49
C SER A 452 0.25 26.41 10.56
N TYR A 453 -0.42 26.24 11.71
CA TYR A 453 -1.83 26.57 11.89
C TYR A 453 -2.06 28.02 12.30
N ASP A 454 -1.19 28.55 13.16
CA ASP A 454 -1.28 29.90 13.72
C ASP A 454 0.11 30.56 13.74
N PRO A 455 0.55 31.08 12.58
CA PRO A 455 1.87 31.71 12.46
C PRO A 455 1.94 33.09 13.14
N ASP A 456 0.79 33.74 13.30
CA ASP A 456 0.68 35.09 13.85
C ASP A 456 0.79 35.09 15.38
N LEU A 457 0.26 34.04 16.06
CA LEU A 457 0.49 33.80 17.49
C LEU A 457 1.98 33.58 17.83
N LEU A 458 2.77 33.14 16.86
CA LEU A 458 4.24 33.08 16.97
C LEU A 458 4.94 34.39 16.59
N GLY A 459 4.23 35.43 16.14
CA GLY A 459 4.81 36.70 15.69
C GLY A 459 5.65 36.58 14.41
N ASN A 460 5.31 35.63 13.52
CA ASN A 460 6.08 35.38 12.31
C ASN A 460 5.49 36.13 11.10
N SER A 461 5.99 37.34 10.82
CA SER A 461 5.62 38.13 9.61
C SER A 461 5.87 37.40 8.28
N PHE A 462 6.69 36.34 8.30
CA PHE A 462 6.77 35.31 7.26
C PHE A 462 5.98 34.08 7.74
N GLY A 463 4.79 33.85 7.15
CA GLY A 463 3.79 32.92 7.68
C GLY A 463 4.26 31.46 7.84
N GLY A 464 4.70 31.10 9.04
CA GLY A 464 4.76 29.75 9.61
C GLY A 464 5.84 28.80 9.09
N GLY A 465 5.97 28.71 7.76
CA GLY A 465 6.67 27.64 7.03
C GLY A 465 8.04 27.23 7.60
N PRO A 466 9.04 28.10 7.68
CA PRO A 466 10.41 27.70 8.05
C PRO A 466 10.51 27.03 9.43
N LEU A 467 9.74 27.52 10.41
CA LEU A 467 9.75 27.00 11.78
C LEU A 467 8.94 25.70 11.89
N ALA A 468 7.78 25.62 11.22
CA ALA A 468 7.00 24.40 11.12
C ALA A 468 7.79 23.27 10.44
N TYR A 469 8.43 23.55 9.30
CA TYR A 469 9.26 22.58 8.58
C TYR A 469 10.52 22.17 9.36
N TYR A 470 11.16 23.09 10.09
CA TYR A 470 12.30 22.74 10.95
C TYR A 470 11.91 21.74 12.04
N TRP A 471 10.86 22.04 12.82
CA TRP A 471 10.42 21.16 13.89
C TRP A 471 9.80 19.84 13.38
N LEU A 472 9.09 19.86 12.25
CA LEU A 472 8.62 18.65 11.56
C LEU A 472 9.78 17.75 11.12
N ARG A 473 10.84 18.31 10.52
CA ARG A 473 12.04 17.56 10.14
C ARG A 473 12.67 16.93 11.38
N CYS A 474 12.97 17.71 12.42
CA CYS A 474 13.57 17.19 13.64
C CYS A 474 12.69 16.14 14.35
N SER A 475 11.36 16.28 14.34
CA SER A 475 10.44 15.25 14.84
C SER A 475 10.61 13.93 14.05
N ARG A 476 10.69 13.99 12.71
CA ARG A 476 10.92 12.81 11.86
C ARG A 476 12.32 12.20 12.05
N ASP A 477 13.36 13.01 12.22
CA ASP A 477 14.72 12.56 12.50
C ASP A 477 14.77 11.74 13.82
N LEU A 478 13.99 12.13 14.83
CA LEU A 478 13.85 11.39 16.08
C LEU A 478 12.98 10.12 15.93
N LEU A 479 11.90 10.17 15.15
CA LEU A 479 11.06 8.99 14.86
C LEU A 479 11.82 7.88 14.13
N ASP A 480 12.70 8.23 13.20
CA ASP A 480 13.60 7.30 12.52
C ASP A 480 14.56 6.61 13.52
N CYS A 481 15.05 7.34 14.53
CA CYS A 481 15.83 6.76 15.62
C CYS A 481 15.01 5.83 16.53
N CYS A 482 13.76 6.18 16.86
CA CYS A 482 12.83 5.30 17.61
C CYS A 482 12.48 4.02 16.82
N THR A 483 12.40 4.15 15.49
CA THR A 483 12.15 3.01 14.59
C THR A 483 13.36 2.06 14.57
N ARG A 484 14.58 2.61 14.51
CA ARG A 484 15.83 1.82 14.62
C ARG A 484 15.98 1.10 15.96
N SER A 485 15.49 1.64 17.08
CA SER A 485 15.58 0.96 18.39
C SER A 485 14.61 -0.21 18.55
N GLY A 486 13.68 -0.43 17.61
CA GLY A 486 12.75 -1.56 17.59
C GLY A 486 11.64 -1.48 18.66
N THR A 487 11.47 -0.34 19.30
CA THR A 487 10.54 -0.11 20.42
C THR A 487 9.41 0.83 20.00
N SER A 488 8.19 0.30 19.81
CA SER A 488 7.00 1.11 19.51
C SER A 488 6.31 1.53 20.82
N ASP A 489 6.16 2.84 21.03
CA ASP A 489 5.38 3.42 22.13
C ASP A 489 4.24 4.33 21.65
N LEU A 490 3.39 4.80 22.57
CA LEU A 490 2.16 5.52 22.24
C LEU A 490 2.46 6.89 21.65
N GLN A 491 3.47 7.57 22.19
CA GLN A 491 3.96 8.86 21.73
C GLN A 491 4.50 8.77 20.30
N MET A 492 5.20 7.69 19.94
CA MET A 492 5.65 7.45 18.56
C MET A 492 4.46 7.36 17.60
N VAL A 493 3.36 6.69 17.98
CA VAL A 493 2.13 6.63 17.17
C VAL A 493 1.46 8.00 17.07
N GLN A 494 1.27 8.70 18.20
CA GLN A 494 0.67 10.04 18.24
C GLN A 494 1.45 11.04 17.40
N THR A 495 2.79 11.03 17.49
CA THR A 495 3.69 11.88 16.70
C THR A 495 3.54 11.62 15.21
N ASN A 496 3.52 10.35 14.77
CA ASN A 496 3.32 10.03 13.34
C ASN A 496 1.96 10.54 12.84
N ILE A 497 0.89 10.47 13.63
CA ILE A 497 -0.43 11.00 13.25
C ILE A 497 -0.40 12.53 13.14
N ILE A 498 0.15 13.21 14.14
CA ILE A 498 0.24 14.69 14.17
C ILE A 498 1.09 15.20 13.00
N ALA A 499 2.26 14.58 12.76
CA ALA A 499 3.13 14.89 11.63
C ALA A 499 2.50 14.55 10.26
N MET A 500 1.73 13.45 10.16
CA MET A 500 0.99 13.09 8.95
C MET A 500 -0.10 14.12 8.61
N PHE A 501 -0.84 14.59 9.62
CA PHE A 501 -1.86 15.63 9.44
C PHE A 501 -1.25 16.99 9.07
N LEU A 502 -0.10 17.32 9.65
CA LEU A 502 0.67 18.52 9.30
C LEU A 502 1.17 18.47 7.84
N ILE A 503 1.80 17.37 7.42
CA ILE A 503 2.18 17.16 6.01
C ILE A 503 0.96 17.24 5.09
N TYR A 504 -0.17 16.61 5.47
CA TYR A 504 -1.40 16.68 4.70
C TYR A 504 -1.94 18.10 4.51
N HIS A 505 -1.64 19.02 5.43
CA HIS A 505 -2.06 20.42 5.33
C HIS A 505 -1.04 21.33 4.62
N LEU A 506 0.21 20.90 4.47
CA LEU A 506 1.29 21.62 3.78
C LEU A 506 1.49 21.16 2.32
N GLU A 507 1.37 19.87 2.06
CA GLU A 507 1.63 19.22 0.76
C GLU A 507 0.39 18.55 0.14
N GLY A 508 -0.62 18.22 0.95
CA GLY A 508 -1.71 17.33 0.54
C GLY A 508 -1.37 15.85 0.70
N ILE A 509 -1.94 14.98 -0.15
CA ILE A 509 -1.80 13.51 -0.05
C ILE A 509 -0.45 13.05 -0.62
N SER A 510 0.66 13.67 -0.22
CA SER A 510 1.99 13.34 -0.75
C SER A 510 2.43 11.92 -0.36
N PRO A 511 3.43 11.33 -1.06
CA PRO A 511 4.04 10.06 -0.63
C PRO A 511 4.57 10.08 0.81
N ALA A 512 4.96 11.25 1.33
CA ALA A 512 5.40 11.42 2.71
C ALA A 512 4.24 11.31 3.72
N SER A 513 3.07 11.87 3.42
CA SER A 513 1.89 11.74 4.30
C SER A 513 1.42 10.29 4.38
N ARG A 514 1.38 9.59 3.24
CA ARG A 514 1.06 8.15 3.16
C ARG A 514 2.06 7.29 3.91
N HIS A 515 3.35 7.60 3.81
CA HIS A 515 4.39 6.87 4.55
C HIS A 515 4.22 7.00 6.07
N LEU A 516 4.02 8.21 6.59
CA LEU A 516 3.77 8.41 8.03
C LEU A 516 2.46 7.74 8.49
N HIS A 517 1.41 7.75 7.66
CA HIS A 517 0.17 7.06 7.98
C HIS A 517 0.37 5.54 8.10
N ALA A 518 1.03 4.91 7.12
CA ALA A 518 1.35 3.50 7.14
C ALA A 518 2.27 3.12 8.33
N ALA A 519 3.29 3.95 8.61
CA ALA A 519 4.17 3.78 9.77
C ALA A 519 3.40 3.81 11.11
N ALA A 520 2.45 4.74 11.25
CA ALA A 520 1.59 4.81 12.43
C ALA A 520 0.69 3.57 12.60
N ILE A 521 0.12 3.06 11.50
CA ILE A 521 -0.68 1.81 11.50
C ILE A 521 0.18 0.62 11.90
N VAL A 522 1.41 0.48 11.38
CA VAL A 522 2.34 -0.60 11.74
C VAL A 522 2.74 -0.49 13.22
N ALA A 523 3.12 0.69 13.70
CA ALA A 523 3.46 0.91 15.11
C ALA A 523 2.30 0.57 16.06
N ALA A 524 1.08 1.00 15.73
CA ALA A 524 -0.12 0.67 16.50
C ALA A 524 -0.46 -0.83 16.47
N LYS A 525 -0.25 -1.51 15.33
CA LYS A 525 -0.42 -2.97 15.22
C LYS A 525 0.64 -3.73 16.04
N ASN A 526 1.91 -3.31 16.00
CA ASN A 526 3.01 -3.87 16.82
C ASN A 526 2.72 -3.78 18.34
N MET A 527 2.12 -2.67 18.77
CA MET A 527 1.68 -2.46 20.15
C MET A 527 0.37 -3.17 20.53
N GLY A 528 -0.28 -3.87 19.58
CA GLY A 528 -1.52 -4.59 19.82
C GLY A 528 -2.80 -3.74 19.92
N LEU A 529 -2.74 -2.43 19.58
CA LEU A 529 -3.91 -1.53 19.71
C LEU A 529 -5.14 -2.07 18.98
N HIS A 530 -4.95 -2.65 17.80
CA HIS A 530 -6.01 -3.24 16.97
C HIS A 530 -6.85 -4.34 17.67
N ILE A 531 -6.38 -4.96 18.75
CA ILE A 531 -7.08 -6.03 19.49
C ILE A 531 -7.18 -5.74 21.00
N MET A 532 -7.04 -4.47 21.41
CA MET A 532 -6.89 -4.08 22.81
C MET A 532 -8.12 -4.31 23.69
N ASP A 533 -9.31 -4.49 23.12
CA ASP A 533 -10.55 -4.82 23.84
C ASP A 533 -11.02 -6.26 23.59
N GLY A 534 -10.20 -7.08 22.93
CA GLY A 534 -10.51 -8.48 22.66
C GLY A 534 -10.50 -9.38 23.90
N MET A 535 -11.09 -10.57 23.78
CA MET A 535 -11.30 -11.54 24.90
C MET A 535 -10.03 -11.93 25.67
N HIS A 536 -8.85 -11.77 25.06
CA HIS A 536 -7.55 -12.08 25.67
C HIS A 536 -6.70 -10.83 25.93
N SER A 537 -7.33 -9.65 26.05
CA SER A 537 -6.62 -8.41 26.33
C SER A 537 -5.87 -8.47 27.67
N ARG A 538 -4.66 -7.90 27.67
CA ARG A 538 -3.85 -7.70 28.88
C ARG A 538 -4.17 -6.37 29.57
N VAL A 539 -4.91 -5.48 28.90
CA VAL A 539 -5.33 -4.18 29.45
C VAL A 539 -6.51 -4.40 30.38
N LYS A 540 -6.32 -4.15 31.69
CA LYS A 540 -7.37 -4.27 32.71
C LYS A 540 -7.76 -2.88 33.21
N GLU A 541 -9.00 -2.49 32.97
CA GLU A 541 -9.56 -1.17 33.33
C GLU A 541 -9.95 -1.11 34.83
N VAL A 542 -8.98 -1.36 35.73
CA VAL A 542 -9.22 -1.49 37.19
C VAL A 542 -8.86 -0.22 37.97
N THR A 543 -7.83 0.51 37.52
CA THR A 543 -7.40 1.77 38.13
C THR A 543 -7.61 2.93 37.17
N GLN A 544 -7.80 4.15 37.69
CA GLN A 544 -8.01 5.34 36.84
C GLN A 544 -6.90 5.52 35.80
N ARG A 545 -5.65 5.22 36.17
CA ARG A 545 -4.50 5.25 35.25
C ARG A 545 -4.67 4.31 34.05
N GLN A 546 -5.23 3.13 34.27
CA GLN A 546 -5.51 2.15 33.20
C GLN A 546 -6.75 2.54 32.37
N ILE A 547 -7.74 3.20 32.98
CA ILE A 547 -8.91 3.74 32.26
C ILE A 547 -8.48 4.87 31.30
N ILE A 548 -7.63 5.79 31.78
CA ILE A 548 -7.01 6.86 30.95
C ILE A 548 -6.19 6.24 29.81
N ASP A 549 -5.28 5.32 30.12
CA ASP A 549 -4.40 4.67 29.13
C ASP A 549 -5.19 3.88 28.07
N ALA A 550 -6.24 3.16 28.48
CA ALA A 550 -7.13 2.46 27.55
C ALA A 550 -7.91 3.43 26.66
N GLU A 551 -8.47 4.50 27.23
CA GLU A 551 -9.24 5.49 26.46
C GLU A 551 -8.37 6.21 25.42
N VAL A 552 -7.16 6.65 25.79
CA VAL A 552 -6.24 7.31 24.85
C VAL A 552 -5.80 6.36 23.74
N ARG A 553 -5.59 5.06 24.04
CA ARG A 553 -5.30 4.05 23.00
C ARG A 553 -6.48 3.81 22.06
N ARG A 554 -7.73 3.82 22.55
CA ARG A 554 -8.94 3.79 21.70
C ARG A 554 -9.03 5.03 20.83
N ARG A 555 -8.86 6.23 21.41
CA ARG A 555 -8.79 7.51 20.68
C ARG A 555 -7.76 7.39 19.53
N VAL A 556 -6.53 6.97 19.81
CA VAL A 556 -5.45 6.80 18.82
C VAL A 556 -5.77 5.76 17.74
N TRP A 557 -6.25 4.56 18.10
CA TRP A 557 -6.56 3.51 17.11
C TRP A 557 -7.69 3.92 16.16
N TRP A 558 -8.75 4.50 16.69
CA TRP A 558 -9.85 4.99 15.86
C TRP A 558 -9.47 6.20 15.03
N HIS A 559 -8.38 6.91 15.34
CA HIS A 559 -7.91 8.03 14.50
C HIS A 559 -7.33 7.47 13.22
N LEU A 560 -6.46 6.46 13.36
CA LEU A 560 -5.89 5.73 12.23
C LEU A 560 -7.00 5.10 11.39
N THR A 561 -7.94 4.41 12.03
CA THR A 561 -9.09 3.76 11.36
C THR A 561 -9.95 4.76 10.59
N ALA A 562 -10.35 5.89 11.21
CA ALA A 562 -11.16 6.90 10.55
C ALA A 562 -10.40 7.67 9.47
N THR A 563 -9.08 7.88 9.62
CA THR A 563 -8.24 8.48 8.58
C THR A 563 -8.07 7.55 7.38
N ASP A 564 -7.69 6.28 7.60
CA ASP A 564 -7.50 5.25 6.58
C ASP A 564 -8.76 5.09 5.72
N TRP A 565 -9.92 4.92 6.37
CA TRP A 565 -11.21 4.86 5.67
C TRP A 565 -11.62 6.17 4.99
N SER A 566 -11.27 7.34 5.54
CA SER A 566 -11.56 8.64 4.89
C SER A 566 -10.68 8.90 3.66
N LEU A 567 -9.41 8.48 3.69
CA LEU A 567 -8.46 8.63 2.59
C LEU A 567 -8.82 7.77 1.37
N SER A 568 -9.53 6.66 1.58
CA SER A 568 -10.03 5.79 0.50
C SER A 568 -10.93 6.48 -0.54
N LEU A 569 -11.41 7.71 -0.28
CA LEU A 569 -12.22 8.54 -1.19
C LEU A 569 -11.63 9.96 -1.41
N CYS A 570 -10.32 10.13 -1.22
CA CYS A 570 -9.63 11.42 -1.35
C CYS A 570 -8.95 11.65 -2.71
N GLY A 571 -9.18 10.84 -3.73
CA GLY A 571 -8.35 10.82 -4.94
C GLY A 571 -6.95 10.26 -4.68
N GLY A 572 -6.08 10.40 -5.66
CA GLY A 572 -4.74 9.80 -5.64
C GLY A 572 -4.72 8.32 -6.07
N PRO A 573 -3.52 7.73 -6.31
CA PRO A 573 -3.35 6.34 -6.75
C PRO A 573 -3.72 5.24 -5.72
N GLN A 574 -4.53 5.59 -4.71
CA GLN A 574 -5.02 4.71 -3.64
C GLN A 574 -6.54 4.86 -3.38
N GLU A 575 -7.28 5.62 -4.20
CA GLU A 575 -8.75 5.65 -4.11
C GLU A 575 -9.34 4.24 -4.28
N GLY A 576 -10.35 3.91 -3.48
CA GLY A 576 -10.93 2.57 -3.39
C GLY A 576 -10.18 1.61 -2.45
N THR A 577 -9.08 2.03 -1.79
CA THR A 577 -8.27 1.14 -0.93
C THR A 577 -8.16 1.64 0.52
N TYR A 578 -8.03 0.71 1.47
CA TYR A 578 -7.82 0.96 2.90
C TYR A 578 -7.06 -0.20 3.57
N SER A 579 -6.36 0.07 4.68
CA SER A 579 -5.39 -0.83 5.35
C SER A 579 -5.85 -1.41 6.69
N ILE A 580 -6.99 -0.95 7.21
CA ILE A 580 -7.61 -1.41 8.45
C ILE A 580 -8.96 -2.06 8.12
N MET A 581 -8.97 -3.39 8.00
CA MET A 581 -10.22 -4.13 7.79
C MET A 581 -11.01 -4.25 9.11
N PRO A 582 -12.34 -3.95 9.13
CA PRO A 582 -13.16 -4.04 10.34
C PRO A 582 -13.11 -5.43 11.01
N THR A 583 -13.01 -6.50 10.21
CA THR A 583 -12.93 -7.89 10.67
C THR A 583 -11.60 -8.26 11.34
N GLN A 584 -10.60 -7.38 11.27
CA GLN A 584 -9.26 -7.57 11.87
C GLN A 584 -9.03 -6.72 13.11
N MET A 585 -10.08 -6.11 13.69
CA MET A 585 -9.96 -5.31 14.91
C MET A 585 -11.00 -5.66 15.98
N GLN A 586 -10.59 -5.55 17.25
CA GLN A 586 -11.40 -5.71 18.45
C GLN A 586 -11.07 -4.56 19.42
N VAL A 587 -11.69 -3.41 19.15
CA VAL A 587 -11.49 -2.15 19.88
C VAL A 587 -12.87 -1.49 20.07
N LYS A 588 -13.24 -1.15 21.31
CA LYS A 588 -14.48 -0.40 21.58
C LYS A 588 -14.38 0.98 20.95
N LEU A 589 -15.51 1.61 20.63
CA LEU A 589 -15.52 3.03 20.26
C LEU A 589 -14.95 3.87 21.43
N PRO A 590 -14.27 4.99 21.15
CA PRO A 590 -13.93 5.98 22.17
C PRO A 590 -15.22 6.60 22.73
N ARG A 591 -15.21 7.07 23.98
CA ARG A 591 -16.41 7.58 24.64
C ARG A 591 -16.63 9.08 24.44
N ASN A 592 -17.89 9.54 24.44
CA ASN A 592 -18.24 10.95 24.51
C ASN A 592 -18.03 11.49 25.94
N ILE A 593 -16.81 11.91 26.27
CA ILE A 593 -16.41 12.37 27.61
C ILE A 593 -15.41 13.53 27.52
N THR A 594 -15.39 14.38 28.55
CA THR A 594 -14.33 15.37 28.76
C THR A 594 -13.10 14.74 29.44
N ASP A 595 -11.96 15.42 29.43
CA ASP A 595 -10.77 14.95 30.17
C ASP A 595 -10.95 15.06 31.71
N GLU A 596 -11.85 15.90 32.22
CA GLU A 596 -12.24 15.91 33.64
C GLU A 596 -13.07 14.67 34.00
N ASP A 597 -14.00 14.26 33.13
CA ASP A 597 -14.72 13.00 33.30
C ASP A 597 -13.73 11.82 33.24
N LEU A 598 -12.80 11.81 32.29
CA LEU A 598 -11.78 10.76 32.15
C LEU A 598 -10.83 10.71 33.37
N ALA A 599 -10.62 11.82 34.07
CA ALA A 599 -9.85 11.87 35.31
C ALA A 599 -10.60 11.37 36.55
N THR A 600 -11.94 11.36 36.54
CA THR A 600 -12.77 11.21 37.76
C THR A 600 -13.83 10.10 37.72
N ARG A 601 -14.21 9.62 36.54
CA ARG A 601 -15.30 8.67 36.31
C ARG A 601 -14.78 7.27 35.96
N ASP A 602 -15.61 6.26 36.18
CA ASP A 602 -15.28 4.87 35.87
C ASP A 602 -15.27 4.55 34.36
N ALA A 603 -14.93 3.31 34.02
CA ALA A 603 -14.81 2.82 32.65
C ALA A 603 -16.15 2.69 31.89
N SER A 604 -17.29 2.75 32.58
CA SER A 604 -18.64 2.65 31.99
C SER A 604 -19.33 4.00 31.80
N PHE A 605 -18.81 5.08 32.41
CA PHE A 605 -19.37 6.42 32.26
C PHE A 605 -19.13 6.99 30.87
N GLU A 606 -20.18 7.58 30.29
CA GLU A 606 -20.20 8.27 29.00
C GLU A 606 -21.33 9.32 29.01
N ARG A 607 -21.15 10.46 28.31
CA ARG A 607 -22.19 11.50 28.17
C ARG A 607 -23.09 11.22 26.97
N SER A 608 -24.28 11.83 26.95
CA SER A 608 -25.23 11.67 25.85
C SER A 608 -24.62 12.09 24.50
N ASP A 609 -24.91 11.35 23.42
CA ASP A 609 -24.47 11.68 22.05
C ASP A 609 -24.95 13.07 21.56
N ALA A 610 -25.99 13.62 22.21
CA ALA A 610 -26.51 14.96 21.96
C ALA A 610 -25.77 16.08 22.73
N GLU A 611 -24.87 15.74 23.66
CA GLU A 611 -24.08 16.69 24.44
C GLU A 611 -22.74 16.99 23.75
N GLY A 612 -22.45 18.28 23.57
CA GLY A 612 -21.20 18.75 22.97
C GLY A 612 -20.03 18.62 23.94
N THR A 613 -19.05 17.80 23.56
CA THR A 613 -17.77 17.62 24.26
C THR A 613 -16.60 17.74 23.25
N PRO A 614 -15.33 17.79 23.69
CA PRO A 614 -14.17 17.71 22.78
C PRO A 614 -14.19 16.47 21.87
N MET A 615 -14.87 15.40 22.28
CA MET A 615 -15.02 14.15 21.51
C MET A 615 -16.11 14.20 20.43
N THR A 616 -17.06 15.15 20.46
CA THR A 616 -18.22 15.15 19.54
C THR A 616 -17.84 15.22 18.07
N TYR A 617 -16.96 16.15 17.68
CA TYR A 617 -16.39 16.23 16.32
C TYR A 617 -15.70 14.93 15.92
N TYR A 618 -14.96 14.36 16.87
CA TYR A 618 -14.14 13.19 16.65
C TYR A 618 -14.95 11.90 16.46
N LEU A 619 -16.05 11.74 17.19
CA LEU A 619 -17.03 10.68 17.00
C LEU A 619 -17.75 10.81 15.65
N GLN A 620 -18.10 12.03 15.22
CA GLN A 620 -18.65 12.25 13.88
C GLN A 620 -17.65 11.90 12.77
N ARG A 621 -16.35 12.18 12.97
CA ARG A 621 -15.28 11.76 12.05
C ARG A 621 -15.17 10.24 11.92
N ILE A 622 -15.36 9.48 13.00
CA ILE A 622 -15.42 8.01 12.97
C ILE A 622 -16.68 7.53 12.21
N LYS A 623 -17.84 8.11 12.51
CA LYS A 623 -19.12 7.78 11.83
C LYS A 623 -19.02 8.04 10.31
N LEU A 624 -18.44 9.18 9.89
CA LEU A 624 -18.13 9.49 8.49
C LEU A 624 -17.16 8.49 7.86
N GLY A 625 -16.05 8.16 8.53
CA GLY A 625 -15.09 7.17 8.03
C GLY A 625 -15.76 5.83 7.71
N GLY A 626 -16.71 5.38 8.52
CA GLY A 626 -17.49 4.16 8.26
C GLY A 626 -18.25 4.21 6.94
N VAL A 627 -18.89 5.34 6.62
CA VAL A 627 -19.59 5.55 5.34
C VAL A 627 -18.61 5.68 4.17
N CYS A 628 -17.47 6.33 4.37
CA CYS A 628 -16.41 6.42 3.35
C CYS A 628 -15.90 5.03 2.95
N ARG A 629 -15.70 4.11 3.92
CA ARG A 629 -15.28 2.74 3.63
C ARG A 629 -16.31 1.99 2.77
N GLU A 630 -17.59 2.03 3.14
CA GLU A 630 -18.67 1.38 2.35
C GLU A 630 -18.81 1.95 0.93
N ALA A 631 -18.58 3.26 0.77
CA ALA A 631 -18.58 3.91 -0.53
C ALA A 631 -17.31 3.57 -1.34
N ALA A 632 -16.15 3.37 -0.71
CA ALA A 632 -14.95 2.86 -1.38
C ALA A 632 -15.11 1.39 -1.82
N ASP A 633 -15.71 0.55 -0.97
CA ASP A 633 -16.09 -0.83 -1.31
C ASP A 633 -16.96 -0.83 -2.60
N LEU A 634 -17.96 0.06 -2.69
CA LEU A 634 -18.81 0.23 -3.87
C LEU A 634 -18.09 0.86 -5.09
N THR A 635 -17.16 1.79 -4.89
CA THR A 635 -16.36 2.38 -5.98
C THR A 635 -15.42 1.34 -6.61
N TRP A 636 -14.92 0.38 -5.83
CA TRP A 636 -14.13 -0.74 -6.32
C TRP A 636 -14.98 -1.74 -7.14
N GLU A 637 -16.24 -1.98 -6.75
CA GLU A 637 -17.18 -2.73 -7.59
C GLU A 637 -17.45 -1.99 -8.92
N LEU A 638 -17.68 -0.68 -8.87
CA LEU A 638 -17.94 0.17 -10.04
C LEU A 638 -16.76 0.24 -11.03
N SER A 639 -15.51 0.08 -10.58
CA SER A 639 -14.32 0.08 -11.44
C SER A 639 -13.98 -1.28 -12.03
N THR A 640 -14.53 -2.38 -11.47
CA THR A 640 -14.27 -3.76 -11.90
C THR A 640 -15.39 -4.35 -12.77
N ILE A 641 -16.60 -3.78 -12.74
CA ILE A 641 -17.77 -4.19 -13.50
C ILE A 641 -17.78 -3.59 -14.92
N ARG A 642 -18.09 -4.41 -15.94
CA ARG A 642 -18.07 -3.99 -17.37
C ARG A 642 -19.32 -3.23 -17.82
N GLN A 643 -20.45 -3.31 -17.11
CA GLN A 643 -21.66 -2.59 -17.46
C GLN A 643 -22.22 -1.88 -16.22
N PRO A 644 -22.22 -0.52 -16.16
CA PRO A 644 -22.70 0.23 -14.99
C PRO A 644 -24.15 -0.05 -14.55
N GLY A 645 -24.97 -0.66 -15.42
CA GLY A 645 -26.33 -1.08 -15.09
C GLY A 645 -26.44 -2.34 -14.22
N GLU A 646 -25.34 -3.08 -14.01
CA GLU A 646 -25.31 -4.24 -13.10
C GLU A 646 -25.20 -3.80 -11.62
N VAL A 647 -24.74 -2.58 -11.34
CA VAL A 647 -24.67 -2.04 -9.98
C VAL A 647 -26.02 -1.46 -9.57
N CYS A 648 -26.60 -2.00 -8.50
CA CYS A 648 -27.87 -1.52 -7.96
C CYS A 648 -27.73 -0.09 -7.41
N TYR A 649 -28.32 0.88 -8.11
CA TYR A 649 -28.31 2.31 -7.76
C TYR A 649 -28.91 2.59 -6.36
N ASP A 650 -29.72 1.68 -5.81
CA ASP A 650 -30.24 1.75 -4.44
C ASP A 650 -29.12 1.80 -3.37
N ARG A 651 -27.92 1.25 -3.68
CA ARG A 651 -26.74 1.37 -2.82
C ARG A 651 -26.18 2.80 -2.80
N ILE A 652 -26.25 3.52 -3.93
CA ILE A 652 -25.85 4.93 -4.02
C ILE A 652 -26.80 5.80 -3.21
N THR A 653 -28.12 5.61 -3.34
CA THR A 653 -29.11 6.35 -2.55
C THR A 653 -29.07 5.99 -1.06
N THR A 654 -28.76 4.75 -0.71
CA THR A 654 -28.52 4.34 0.69
C THR A 654 -27.29 5.01 1.29
N LEU A 655 -26.19 5.12 0.53
CA LEU A 655 -24.98 5.83 0.98
C LEU A 655 -25.21 7.35 1.05
N ASP A 656 -25.99 7.93 0.13
CA ASP A 656 -26.37 9.33 0.19
C ASP A 656 -27.20 9.63 1.46
N ALA A 657 -28.20 8.80 1.74
CA ALA A 657 -29.02 8.91 2.94
C ALA A 657 -28.20 8.76 4.24
N LYS A 658 -27.12 7.98 4.23
CA LYS A 658 -26.14 7.94 5.34
C LYS A 658 -25.38 9.27 5.45
N LEU A 659 -24.88 9.83 4.34
CA LEU A 659 -24.13 11.10 4.34
C LEU A 659 -25.00 12.29 4.75
N THR A 660 -26.25 12.39 4.28
CA THR A 660 -27.19 13.44 4.73
C THR A 660 -27.61 13.23 6.18
N GLY A 661 -27.86 11.97 6.59
CA GLY A 661 -28.20 11.63 7.96
C GLY A 661 -27.12 12.00 8.98
N LEU A 662 -25.83 12.04 8.59
CA LEU A 662 -24.75 12.56 9.43
C LEU A 662 -24.81 14.09 9.62
N LEU A 663 -25.41 14.84 8.70
CA LEU A 663 -25.64 16.28 8.81
C LEU A 663 -26.90 16.60 9.61
N ASP A 664 -27.98 15.86 9.37
CA ASP A 664 -29.27 16.06 10.02
C ASP A 664 -29.22 15.73 11.52
N ASN A 665 -28.47 14.68 11.88
CA ASN A 665 -28.23 14.28 13.28
C ASN A 665 -26.96 14.93 13.88
N CYS A 666 -26.42 15.97 13.25
CA CYS A 666 -25.26 16.68 13.78
C CYS A 666 -25.71 17.71 14.83
N PRO A 667 -25.24 17.66 16.10
CA PRO A 667 -25.54 18.68 17.11
C PRO A 667 -24.88 20.05 16.82
N MET A 668 -24.24 20.17 15.65
CA MET A 668 -23.26 21.16 15.25
C MET A 668 -23.62 21.66 13.84
N THR A 669 -24.84 22.19 13.69
CA THR A 669 -25.47 22.50 12.40
C THR A 669 -24.91 23.76 11.71
N ILE A 670 -25.14 23.91 10.39
CA ILE A 670 -24.75 25.11 9.60
C ILE A 670 -25.17 26.43 10.27
N ILE A 671 -26.34 26.45 10.92
CA ILE A 671 -26.88 27.66 11.58
C ILE A 671 -25.99 28.13 12.74
N ASN A 672 -25.16 27.25 13.32
CA ASN A 672 -24.23 27.61 14.38
C ASN A 672 -22.88 28.14 13.86
N VAL A 673 -22.52 27.93 12.59
CA VAL A 673 -21.21 28.34 12.02
C VAL A 673 -21.01 29.85 12.07
N THR A 674 -22.08 30.63 11.89
CA THR A 674 -22.04 32.10 11.98
C THR A 674 -22.34 32.64 13.38
N ASN A 675 -22.75 31.78 14.32
CA ASN A 675 -23.38 32.17 15.58
C ASN A 675 -22.63 31.69 16.83
N THR A 676 -21.69 30.75 16.72
CA THR A 676 -20.82 30.39 17.83
C THR A 676 -19.70 31.41 18.02
N THR A 677 -19.39 31.74 19.27
CA THR A 677 -18.23 32.54 19.66
C THR A 677 -16.96 31.70 19.86
N ASP A 678 -17.06 30.38 19.81
CA ASP A 678 -15.93 29.47 19.94
C ASP A 678 -15.32 29.14 18.57
N ALA A 679 -14.11 29.63 18.33
CA ALA A 679 -13.36 29.41 17.10
C ALA A 679 -12.97 27.94 16.88
N ALA A 680 -12.78 27.13 17.93
CA ALA A 680 -12.54 25.70 17.81
C ALA A 680 -13.81 24.97 17.37
N GLN A 681 -14.95 25.29 17.98
CA GLN A 681 -16.26 24.75 17.60
C GLN A 681 -16.63 25.11 16.15
N ALA A 682 -16.39 26.36 15.73
CA ALA A 682 -16.60 26.81 14.35
C ALA A 682 -15.72 26.03 13.34
N LYS A 683 -14.42 25.85 13.65
CA LYS A 683 -13.50 25.04 12.83
C LYS A 683 -14.00 23.59 12.71
N GLN A 684 -14.40 22.95 13.81
CA GLN A 684 -14.96 21.60 13.81
C GLN A 684 -16.23 21.48 12.94
N GLN A 685 -17.18 22.40 13.08
CA GLN A 685 -18.39 22.46 12.25
C GLN A 685 -18.06 22.55 10.76
N MET A 686 -17.20 23.52 10.40
CA MET A 686 -16.79 23.74 9.01
C MET A 686 -16.08 22.51 8.41
N PHE A 687 -15.10 21.92 9.11
CA PHE A 687 -14.43 20.70 8.65
C PHE A 687 -15.41 19.53 8.46
N THR A 688 -16.38 19.37 9.37
CA THR A 688 -17.42 18.33 9.28
C THR A 688 -18.26 18.51 8.01
N TYR A 689 -18.86 19.68 7.82
CA TYR A 689 -19.71 19.96 6.66
C TYR A 689 -18.94 19.87 5.33
N LEU A 690 -17.76 20.48 5.23
CA LEU A 690 -16.98 20.47 3.98
C LEU A 690 -16.54 19.05 3.60
N THR A 691 -16.12 18.23 4.57
CA THR A 691 -15.70 16.85 4.28
C THR A 691 -16.90 16.00 3.84
N ILE A 692 -18.04 16.07 4.54
CA ILE A 692 -19.24 15.29 4.19
C ILE A 692 -19.76 15.69 2.80
N GLN A 693 -19.88 16.99 2.52
CA GLN A 693 -20.33 17.46 1.21
C GLN A 693 -19.34 17.09 0.08
N ALA A 694 -18.03 17.10 0.33
CA ALA A 694 -17.04 16.66 -0.65
C ALA A 694 -17.12 15.15 -0.93
N ARG A 695 -17.35 14.31 0.10
CA ARG A 695 -17.60 12.87 -0.08
C ARG A 695 -18.93 12.60 -0.79
N ARG A 696 -19.95 13.42 -0.56
CA ARG A 696 -21.24 13.39 -1.27
C ARG A 696 -21.09 13.72 -2.75
N CYS A 697 -20.32 14.76 -3.10
CA CYS A 697 -19.93 15.03 -4.49
C CYS A 697 -19.19 13.83 -5.11
N LYS A 698 -18.17 13.31 -4.42
CA LYS A 698 -17.39 12.14 -4.86
C LYS A 698 -18.25 10.91 -5.19
N LEU A 699 -19.22 10.59 -4.33
CA LEU A 699 -20.15 9.46 -4.50
C LEU A 699 -21.00 9.58 -5.78
N HIS A 700 -21.47 10.80 -6.11
CA HIS A 700 -22.40 11.03 -7.22
C HIS A 700 -21.74 11.39 -8.55
N MET A 701 -20.48 11.85 -8.57
CA MET A 701 -19.77 12.21 -9.81
C MET A 701 -19.82 11.13 -10.92
N PRO A 702 -19.60 9.82 -10.65
CA PRO A 702 -19.68 8.76 -11.67
C PRO A 702 -21.08 8.59 -12.32
N PHE A 703 -22.12 9.16 -11.73
CA PHE A 703 -23.51 9.11 -12.23
C PHE A 703 -23.96 10.46 -12.82
N PHE A 704 -23.21 11.54 -12.56
CA PHE A 704 -23.53 12.91 -12.97
C PHE A 704 -23.64 13.06 -14.49
N LEU A 705 -22.60 12.67 -15.23
CA LEU A 705 -22.58 12.74 -16.71
C LEU A 705 -23.66 11.83 -17.31
N ARG A 706 -23.88 10.67 -16.67
CA ARG A 706 -24.83 9.64 -17.11
C ARG A 706 -26.30 10.07 -16.98
N ALA A 707 -26.60 11.07 -16.15
CA ALA A 707 -27.95 11.62 -16.01
C ALA A 707 -28.48 12.26 -17.32
N GLY A 708 -27.59 12.82 -18.16
CA GLY A 708 -27.98 13.34 -19.48
C GLY A 708 -28.50 12.28 -20.44
N HIS A 709 -28.13 11.01 -20.24
CA HIS A 709 -28.54 9.87 -21.07
C HIS A 709 -29.55 8.94 -20.39
N ASN A 710 -29.61 8.92 -19.06
CA ASN A 710 -30.55 8.11 -18.28
C ASN A 710 -31.17 8.92 -17.12
N PRO A 711 -32.47 9.28 -17.20
CA PRO A 711 -33.17 10.04 -16.16
C PRO A 711 -33.17 9.41 -14.77
N ALA A 712 -32.91 8.10 -14.63
CA ALA A 712 -32.79 7.44 -13.32
C ALA A 712 -31.64 8.01 -12.46
N TYR A 713 -30.63 8.64 -13.09
CA TYR A 713 -29.48 9.23 -12.41
C TYR A 713 -29.61 10.73 -12.13
N GLU A 714 -30.71 11.39 -12.53
CA GLU A 714 -30.95 12.81 -12.24
C GLU A 714 -30.88 13.15 -10.73
N PRO A 715 -31.31 12.30 -9.77
CA PRO A 715 -31.08 12.54 -8.35
C PRO A 715 -29.60 12.69 -7.97
N SER A 716 -28.68 11.97 -8.64
CA SER A 716 -27.24 12.11 -8.42
C SER A 716 -26.72 13.45 -8.94
N LYS A 717 -27.21 13.91 -10.11
CA LYS A 717 -26.87 15.23 -10.65
C LYS A 717 -27.29 16.35 -9.68
N ILE A 718 -28.52 16.29 -9.18
CA ILE A 718 -29.08 17.23 -8.20
C ILE A 718 -28.28 17.20 -6.90
N ALA A 719 -28.02 16.01 -6.32
CA ALA A 719 -27.26 15.85 -5.08
C ALA A 719 -25.85 16.45 -5.20
N CYS A 720 -25.15 16.16 -6.29
CA CYS A 720 -23.80 16.65 -6.54
C CYS A 720 -23.74 18.19 -6.68
N LEU A 721 -24.64 18.78 -7.47
CA LEU A 721 -24.77 20.24 -7.61
C LEU A 721 -25.06 20.91 -6.26
N GLN A 722 -26.01 20.36 -5.50
CA GLN A 722 -26.39 20.89 -4.19
C GLN A 722 -25.20 20.87 -3.21
N SER A 723 -24.43 19.78 -3.20
CA SER A 723 -23.25 19.62 -2.35
C SER A 723 -22.10 20.55 -2.73
N ALA A 724 -21.83 20.74 -4.02
CA ALA A 724 -20.86 21.74 -4.49
C ALA A 724 -21.25 23.17 -4.06
N LYS A 725 -22.55 23.49 -4.12
CA LYS A 725 -23.09 24.79 -3.69
C LYS A 725 -23.05 24.98 -2.17
N TYR A 726 -23.22 23.93 -1.37
CA TYR A 726 -23.00 23.99 0.08
C TYR A 726 -21.52 24.19 0.46
N ILE A 727 -20.58 23.56 -0.25
CA ILE A 727 -19.13 23.79 -0.05
C ILE A 727 -18.82 25.28 -0.25
N LEU A 728 -19.31 25.87 -1.33
CA LEU A 728 -19.18 27.31 -1.60
C LEU A 728 -19.88 28.19 -0.55
N LEU A 729 -21.09 27.83 -0.11
CA LEU A 729 -21.82 28.60 0.90
C LEU A 729 -21.08 28.64 2.24
N VAL A 730 -20.60 27.49 2.73
CA VAL A 730 -19.85 27.38 3.97
C VAL A 730 -18.55 28.16 3.90
N LEU A 731 -17.81 28.08 2.78
CA LEU A 731 -16.59 28.86 2.59
C LEU A 731 -16.85 30.37 2.49
N ARG A 732 -17.92 30.81 1.79
CA ARG A 732 -18.35 32.22 1.76
C ARG A 732 -18.70 32.77 3.14
N GLN A 733 -19.29 31.95 4.02
CA GLN A 733 -19.64 32.33 5.39
C GLN A 733 -18.42 32.31 6.34
N ALA A 734 -17.50 31.36 6.15
CA ALA A 734 -16.29 31.22 6.93
C ALA A 734 -15.14 32.17 6.51
N LEU A 735 -15.28 32.90 5.39
CA LEU A 735 -14.41 34.02 5.01
C LEU A 735 -15.16 35.38 5.08
N PRO A 736 -15.38 35.96 6.28
CA PRO A 736 -15.91 37.31 6.41
C PRO A 736 -15.04 38.36 5.69
N ALA A 737 -15.66 39.21 4.89
CA ALA A 737 -14.95 40.17 4.02
C ALA A 737 -14.03 41.18 4.74
N ASN A 738 -14.17 41.36 6.06
CA ASN A 738 -13.32 42.22 6.88
C ASN A 738 -12.04 41.52 7.39
N LEU A 739 -11.95 40.19 7.33
CA LEU A 739 -10.80 39.41 7.78
C LEU A 739 -9.78 39.18 6.66
N ALA A 740 -9.37 40.26 5.99
CA ALA A 740 -8.34 40.20 4.94
C ALA A 740 -6.96 39.69 5.41
N HIS A 741 -6.73 39.69 6.73
CA HIS A 741 -5.52 39.14 7.37
C HIS A 741 -5.66 37.64 7.67
N ASP A 742 -6.80 37.19 8.19
CA ASP A 742 -7.03 35.79 8.57
C ASP A 742 -7.45 34.93 7.36
N ARG A 743 -6.57 34.85 6.36
CA ARG A 743 -6.66 33.87 5.27
C ARG A 743 -6.03 32.51 5.64
N SER A 744 -5.75 32.28 6.92
CA SER A 744 -5.07 31.09 7.46
C SER A 744 -5.68 29.78 6.94
N GLY A 745 -7.01 29.66 7.03
CA GLY A 745 -7.77 28.48 6.58
C GLY A 745 -7.54 28.14 5.10
N MET A 746 -7.36 29.12 4.22
CA MET A 746 -7.07 28.85 2.80
C MET A 746 -5.65 28.36 2.53
N HIS A 747 -4.73 28.41 3.51
CA HIS A 747 -3.39 27.83 3.37
C HIS A 747 -3.38 26.32 3.68
N CYS A 748 -4.36 25.81 4.44
CA CYS A 748 -4.53 24.37 4.67
C CYS A 748 -5.09 23.69 3.40
N VAL A 749 -4.31 22.75 2.83
CA VAL A 749 -4.63 22.07 1.55
C VAL A 749 -5.98 21.34 1.58
N THR A 750 -6.47 20.89 2.74
CA THR A 750 -7.78 20.22 2.86
C THR A 750 -8.96 21.11 2.43
N PHE A 751 -8.92 22.42 2.71
CA PHE A 751 -9.95 23.35 2.22
C PHE A 751 -9.86 23.53 0.72
N GLN A 752 -8.64 23.68 0.18
CA GLN A 752 -8.39 23.80 -1.25
C GLN A 752 -8.89 22.55 -2.00
N HIS A 753 -8.69 21.37 -1.42
CA HIS A 753 -9.13 20.08 -1.94
C HIS A 753 -10.66 19.95 -1.98
N HIS A 754 -11.36 20.31 -0.89
CA HIS A 754 -12.83 20.34 -0.87
C HIS A 754 -13.39 21.37 -1.86
N LEU A 755 -12.75 22.53 -2.00
CA LEU A 755 -13.09 23.55 -2.99
C LEU A 755 -12.85 23.07 -4.43
N PHE A 756 -11.80 22.29 -4.68
CA PHE A 756 -11.51 21.70 -5.98
C PHE A 756 -12.54 20.63 -6.38
N ILE A 757 -12.99 19.82 -5.42
CA ILE A 757 -14.12 18.89 -5.61
C ILE A 757 -15.38 19.64 -6.06
N ALA A 758 -15.70 20.80 -5.46
CA ALA A 758 -16.82 21.63 -5.93
C ALA A 758 -16.58 22.22 -7.33
N ALA A 759 -15.34 22.61 -7.65
CA ALA A 759 -14.96 23.15 -8.95
C ALA A 759 -15.14 22.14 -10.09
N ILE A 760 -14.75 20.87 -9.86
CA ILE A 760 -14.93 19.76 -10.83
C ILE A 760 -16.42 19.62 -11.17
N VAL A 761 -17.31 19.57 -10.17
CA VAL A 761 -18.76 19.41 -10.37
C VAL A 761 -19.37 20.59 -11.14
N LEU A 762 -18.97 21.82 -10.83
CA LEU A 762 -19.44 23.01 -11.53
C LEU A 762 -18.89 23.11 -12.98
N ALA A 763 -17.67 22.61 -13.22
CA ALA A 763 -17.12 22.48 -14.57
C ALA A 763 -17.85 21.42 -15.40
N MET A 764 -18.20 20.27 -14.82
CA MET A 764 -19.03 19.24 -15.46
C MET A 764 -20.41 19.81 -15.86
N ASP A 765 -21.06 20.56 -14.95
CA ASP A 765 -22.36 21.21 -15.21
C ASP A 765 -22.29 22.22 -16.36
N ALA A 766 -21.27 23.09 -16.35
CA ALA A 766 -21.08 24.14 -17.35
C ALA A 766 -20.73 23.57 -18.75
N CYS A 767 -20.04 22.43 -18.81
CA CYS A 767 -19.70 21.79 -20.09
C CYS A 767 -20.87 21.02 -20.73
N LEU A 768 -21.82 20.49 -19.95
CA LEU A 768 -22.97 19.73 -20.47
C LEU A 768 -24.07 20.60 -21.11
N HIS A 769 -24.23 21.86 -20.69
CA HIS A 769 -25.40 22.68 -21.03
C HIS A 769 -25.08 23.88 -21.96
N ARG A 770 -24.07 23.72 -22.85
CA ARG A 770 -23.51 24.76 -23.74
C ARG A 770 -24.54 25.68 -24.42
N ASP A 771 -25.64 25.13 -24.92
CA ASP A 771 -26.42 25.78 -25.98
C ASP A 771 -27.58 26.68 -25.49
N ALA A 772 -27.90 26.68 -24.19
CA ALA A 772 -29.14 27.30 -23.69
C ALA A 772 -29.06 27.85 -22.24
N TYR A 773 -28.09 28.73 -21.94
CA TYR A 773 -28.05 29.54 -20.70
C TYR A 773 -28.10 28.78 -19.35
N GLY A 774 -27.85 27.47 -19.37
CA GLY A 774 -27.72 26.60 -18.19
C GLY A 774 -26.25 26.49 -17.75
N THR A 775 -25.85 26.93 -16.55
CA THR A 775 -26.45 28.03 -15.80
C THR A 775 -25.42 29.15 -15.65
N ALA A 776 -25.86 30.41 -15.82
CA ALA A 776 -24.99 31.55 -15.55
C ALA A 776 -24.46 31.56 -14.11
N ASP A 777 -25.22 30.96 -13.18
CA ASP A 777 -24.80 30.73 -11.80
C ASP A 777 -23.62 29.76 -11.71
N SER A 778 -23.65 28.56 -12.30
CA SER A 778 -22.52 27.62 -12.21
C SER A 778 -21.21 28.21 -12.75
N LEU A 779 -21.25 29.00 -13.84
CA LEU A 779 -20.08 29.73 -14.36
C LEU A 779 -19.61 30.84 -13.41
N LYS A 780 -20.54 31.62 -12.84
CA LYS A 780 -20.24 32.68 -11.86
C LYS A 780 -19.69 32.12 -10.54
N GLU A 781 -20.12 30.92 -10.16
CA GLU A 781 -19.62 30.20 -8.98
C GLU A 781 -18.23 29.60 -9.26
N LEU A 782 -18.02 29.01 -10.43
CA LEU A 782 -16.71 28.53 -10.88
C LEU A 782 -15.68 29.66 -10.99
N GLN A 783 -16.08 30.84 -11.49
CA GLN A 783 -15.25 32.06 -11.51
C GLN A 783 -14.77 32.44 -10.10
N GLN A 784 -15.66 32.44 -9.09
CA GLN A 784 -15.28 32.73 -7.70
C GLN A 784 -14.28 31.71 -7.15
N ILE A 785 -14.37 30.43 -7.54
CA ILE A 785 -13.35 29.43 -7.16
C ILE A 785 -12.00 29.76 -7.79
N CYS A 786 -11.97 30.12 -9.07
CA CYS A 786 -10.75 30.53 -9.75
C CYS A 786 -10.13 31.78 -9.12
N GLU A 787 -10.94 32.78 -8.76
CA GLU A 787 -10.51 33.98 -8.02
C GLU A 787 -9.94 33.64 -6.64
N LEU A 788 -10.57 32.73 -5.89
CA LEU A 788 -10.09 32.25 -4.60
C LEU A 788 -8.73 31.54 -4.71
N PHE A 789 -8.56 30.61 -5.65
CA PHE A 789 -7.25 29.95 -5.86
C PHE A 789 -6.18 30.95 -6.33
N GLN A 790 -6.51 31.83 -7.28
CA GLN A 790 -5.63 32.89 -7.76
C GLN A 790 -5.15 33.81 -6.62
N ALA A 791 -6.01 34.08 -5.63
CA ALA A 791 -5.70 34.92 -4.47
C ALA A 791 -4.76 34.27 -3.43
N VAL A 792 -4.50 32.95 -3.50
CA VAL A 792 -3.62 32.24 -2.54
C VAL A 792 -2.48 31.43 -3.17
N LYS A 793 -2.46 31.23 -4.49
CA LYS A 793 -1.42 30.44 -5.19
C LYS A 793 0.03 30.83 -4.89
N HIS A 794 0.27 32.11 -4.58
CA HIS A 794 1.60 32.62 -4.22
C HIS A 794 2.08 32.21 -2.81
N ARG A 795 1.20 31.62 -2.00
CA ARG A 795 1.49 31.07 -0.66
C ARG A 795 1.24 29.56 -0.54
N ALA A 796 0.49 28.97 -1.47
CA ALA A 796 0.25 27.53 -1.54
C ALA A 796 0.31 27.04 -3.00
N ALA A 797 1.37 26.30 -3.34
CA ALA A 797 1.61 25.84 -4.71
C ALA A 797 0.47 24.95 -5.25
N THR A 798 -0.12 24.11 -4.39
CA THR A 798 -1.30 23.28 -4.65
C THR A 798 -2.46 24.06 -5.24
N ALA A 799 -2.77 25.25 -4.72
CA ALA A 799 -3.83 26.11 -5.26
C ALA A 799 -3.51 26.65 -6.65
N GLY A 800 -2.22 26.89 -6.96
CA GLY A 800 -1.76 27.22 -8.30
C GLY A 800 -1.96 26.06 -9.28
N SER A 801 -1.51 24.86 -8.88
CA SER A 801 -1.67 23.63 -9.68
C SER A 801 -3.14 23.32 -9.96
N PHE A 802 -4.01 23.38 -8.95
CA PHE A 802 -5.45 23.20 -9.11
C PHE A 802 -6.06 24.21 -10.09
N LEU A 803 -5.72 25.50 -9.98
CA LEU A 803 -6.20 26.54 -10.89
C LEU A 803 -5.75 26.27 -12.34
N GLU A 804 -4.48 25.94 -12.56
CA GLU A 804 -3.96 25.67 -13.91
C GLU A 804 -4.56 24.41 -14.53
N SER A 805 -4.71 23.31 -13.78
CA SER A 805 -5.38 22.09 -14.25
C SER A 805 -6.84 22.34 -14.63
N LEU A 806 -7.58 23.09 -13.81
CA LEU A 806 -8.99 23.42 -14.05
C LEU A 806 -9.17 24.26 -15.32
N LEU A 807 -8.39 25.34 -15.46
CA LEU A 807 -8.43 26.20 -16.65
C LEU A 807 -7.98 25.46 -17.91
N SER A 808 -7.04 24.50 -17.80
CA SER A 808 -6.55 23.69 -18.92
C SER A 808 -7.58 22.67 -19.45
N VAL A 809 -8.54 22.24 -18.63
CA VAL A 809 -9.66 21.39 -19.11
C VAL A 809 -10.82 22.25 -19.60
N LEU A 810 -11.13 23.36 -18.93
CA LEU A 810 -12.15 24.31 -19.41
C LEU A 810 -11.77 24.89 -20.78
N SER A 811 -10.47 25.10 -21.07
CA SER A 811 -9.99 25.48 -22.39
C SER A 811 -10.16 24.37 -23.44
N LYS A 812 -9.80 23.11 -23.12
CA LYS A 812 -10.05 21.93 -23.95
C LYS A 812 -11.54 21.77 -24.31
N HIS A 813 -12.43 22.13 -23.37
CA HIS A 813 -13.88 22.11 -23.57
C HIS A 813 -14.48 23.43 -24.07
N GLY A 814 -13.67 24.44 -24.39
CA GLY A 814 -14.14 25.71 -24.96
C GLY A 814 -15.10 26.50 -24.06
N VAL A 815 -15.01 26.34 -22.73
CA VAL A 815 -15.83 27.04 -21.75
C VAL A 815 -15.03 28.22 -21.17
N PRO A 816 -15.29 29.47 -21.58
CA PRO A 816 -14.57 30.63 -21.06
C PRO A 816 -15.04 30.96 -19.63
N VAL A 817 -14.10 30.99 -18.69
CA VAL A 817 -14.34 31.56 -17.36
C VAL A 817 -14.04 33.06 -17.41
N PRO A 818 -15.03 33.94 -17.10
CA PRO A 818 -14.83 35.38 -17.19
C PRO A 818 -13.62 35.86 -16.40
N GLY A 819 -12.82 36.74 -17.01
CA GLY A 819 -11.61 37.30 -16.38
C GLY A 819 -10.35 36.42 -16.44
N PHE A 820 -10.47 35.12 -16.72
CA PHE A 820 -9.31 34.21 -16.90
C PHE A 820 -8.94 33.97 -18.36
N GLU A 821 -9.78 34.39 -19.30
CA GLU A 821 -9.72 34.23 -20.76
C GLU A 821 -8.32 34.42 -21.40
N ARG A 822 -7.45 35.27 -20.85
CA ARG A 822 -6.13 35.55 -21.45
C ARG A 822 -5.07 34.48 -21.22
N GLN A 823 -5.19 33.63 -20.19
CA GLN A 823 -4.23 32.54 -19.96
C GLN A 823 -4.31 31.43 -21.04
N PHE A 824 -5.33 31.49 -21.90
CA PHE A 824 -5.63 30.51 -22.94
C PHE A 824 -4.79 30.74 -24.22
N ALA A 825 -4.17 31.91 -24.38
CA ALA A 825 -3.48 32.31 -25.62
C ALA A 825 -1.97 32.01 -25.66
N ASP A 826 -1.32 31.87 -24.50
CA ASP A 826 0.16 31.82 -24.39
C ASP A 826 0.76 30.39 -24.41
N LYS A 827 -0.10 29.37 -24.52
CA LYS A 827 0.30 27.95 -24.66
C LYS A 827 -0.23 27.37 -25.98
N THR A 828 0.20 27.95 -27.10
CA THR A 828 0.02 27.34 -28.44
C THR A 828 0.80 26.03 -28.50
N LEU A 829 0.12 24.93 -28.18
CA LEU A 829 0.68 23.58 -28.32
C LEU A 829 1.13 23.37 -29.77
N LEU A 830 2.28 22.71 -29.94
CA LEU A 830 2.70 22.21 -31.26
C LEU A 830 1.59 21.31 -31.81
N PRO A 831 1.23 21.43 -33.10
CA PRO A 831 0.10 20.71 -33.66
C PRO A 831 0.37 19.20 -33.63
N ALA A 832 -0.40 18.48 -32.82
CA ALA A 832 -0.49 17.02 -32.96
C ALA A 832 -1.06 16.70 -34.34
N GLU A 833 -0.43 15.76 -35.06
CA GLU A 833 -0.87 15.38 -36.40
C GLU A 833 -2.26 14.74 -36.34
N VAL A 834 -3.25 15.41 -36.92
CA VAL A 834 -4.60 14.87 -37.10
C VAL A 834 -4.59 13.88 -38.27
N PRO A 835 -4.90 12.58 -38.06
CA PRO A 835 -4.96 11.62 -39.15
C PRO A 835 -6.16 11.89 -40.05
N GLN A 836 -5.95 12.62 -41.15
CA GLN A 836 -7.00 12.90 -42.14
C GLN A 836 -7.35 11.66 -42.97
N SER A 837 -8.23 10.78 -42.48
CA SER A 837 -9.24 10.08 -43.32
C SER A 837 -10.07 9.03 -42.55
N CYS A 838 -11.25 9.44 -42.08
CA CYS A 838 -12.48 8.63 -42.17
C CYS A 838 -13.70 9.55 -42.10
N SER A 839 -14.73 9.25 -42.91
CA SER A 839 -16.05 9.86 -42.75
C SER A 839 -16.75 9.19 -41.58
N MET A 840 -16.88 9.90 -40.45
CA MET A 840 -17.57 9.36 -39.27
C MET A 840 -19.04 9.07 -39.60
N THR A 841 -19.57 8.04 -38.98
CA THR A 841 -20.99 7.66 -39.04
C THR A 841 -21.62 7.78 -37.66
N ASP A 842 -22.95 7.78 -37.56
CA ASP A 842 -23.65 8.07 -36.28
C ASP A 842 -23.33 7.09 -35.13
N GLN A 843 -22.63 5.98 -35.38
CA GLN A 843 -22.11 5.09 -34.32
C GLN A 843 -20.85 5.63 -33.62
N ASP A 844 -20.08 6.52 -34.27
CA ASP A 844 -18.85 7.09 -33.68
C ASP A 844 -19.14 8.15 -32.60
N LEU A 845 -20.35 8.70 -32.58
CA LEU A 845 -20.85 9.63 -31.56
C LEU A 845 -20.97 9.00 -30.15
N LEU A 846 -20.81 7.68 -30.02
CA LEU A 846 -20.83 6.95 -28.75
C LEU A 846 -19.50 7.01 -27.95
N LEU A 847 -18.49 7.76 -28.43
CA LEU A 847 -17.13 7.76 -27.84
C LEU A 847 -16.63 9.14 -27.33
N THR A 848 -17.48 10.18 -27.35
CA THR A 848 -17.09 11.54 -26.95
C THR A 848 -17.01 11.80 -25.44
N ASP A 849 -17.50 10.87 -24.59
CA ASP A 849 -17.48 11.00 -23.12
C ASP A 849 -16.06 10.98 -22.50
N THR A 850 -15.07 10.50 -23.25
CA THR A 850 -13.69 10.17 -22.80
C THR A 850 -12.93 11.31 -22.10
N THR A 851 -13.27 12.57 -22.36
CA THR A 851 -12.45 13.72 -21.96
C THR A 851 -12.76 14.30 -20.57
N PHE A 852 -13.93 14.01 -19.99
CA PHE A 852 -14.19 14.30 -18.58
C PHE A 852 -13.78 13.15 -17.65
N ASP A 853 -13.84 11.91 -18.14
CA ASP A 853 -13.18 10.79 -17.47
C ASP A 853 -11.65 11.03 -17.43
N GLU A 854 -11.04 11.63 -18.46
CA GLU A 854 -9.64 12.12 -18.37
C GLU A 854 -9.43 13.16 -17.26
N LEU A 855 -10.29 14.18 -17.07
CA LEU A 855 -10.16 15.12 -15.94
C LEU A 855 -10.18 14.39 -14.59
N TRP A 856 -11.13 13.47 -14.44
CA TRP A 856 -11.33 12.69 -13.23
C TRP A 856 -10.15 11.75 -12.95
N GLN A 857 -9.66 11.04 -13.96
CA GLN A 857 -8.47 10.19 -13.85
C GLN A 857 -7.20 11.02 -13.61
N ASN A 858 -7.02 12.19 -14.25
CA ASN A 858 -5.91 13.09 -13.94
C ASN A 858 -5.95 13.63 -12.50
N TYR A 859 -7.14 13.70 -11.87
CA TYR A 859 -7.29 13.99 -10.44
C TYR A 859 -6.95 12.76 -9.56
N MET A 860 -7.17 11.52 -10.04
CA MET A 860 -6.63 10.32 -9.39
C MET A 860 -5.10 10.22 -9.54
N ASP A 861 -4.55 10.58 -10.69
CA ASP A 861 -3.13 10.47 -11.05
C ASP A 861 -2.29 11.69 -10.63
N PHE A 862 -2.91 12.72 -10.05
CA PHE A 862 -2.33 14.04 -9.75
C PHE A 862 -1.02 14.00 -8.95
N ASP A 863 -0.80 12.93 -8.17
CA ASP A 863 0.37 12.75 -7.32
C ASP A 863 1.62 12.19 -8.04
N ALA A 864 1.52 11.88 -9.34
CA ALA A 864 2.66 11.40 -10.14
C ALA A 864 3.66 12.52 -10.52
N GLN A 865 3.23 13.79 -10.50
CA GLN A 865 4.04 14.95 -10.90
C GLN A 865 4.36 15.93 -9.75
N SER A 866 3.56 15.89 -8.67
CA SER A 866 3.74 16.67 -7.43
C SER A 866 5.07 16.40 -6.72
N ALA A 867 5.64 15.20 -6.88
CA ALA A 867 6.81 14.67 -6.18
C ALA A 867 8.14 15.43 -6.45
N SER A 868 8.10 16.53 -7.20
CA SER A 868 9.25 17.39 -7.52
C SER A 868 9.51 18.51 -6.49
N LEU A 869 8.70 18.61 -5.42
CA LEU A 869 8.94 19.48 -4.26
C LEU A 869 10.18 19.03 -3.46
N ASN A 870 11.35 19.36 -4.00
CA ASN A 870 12.65 19.12 -3.40
C ASN A 870 12.81 20.02 -2.15
N TRP A 871 12.69 19.41 -0.97
CA TRP A 871 12.92 20.02 0.36
C TRP A 871 14.13 20.94 0.45
N THR A 872 15.21 20.59 -0.26
CA THR A 872 16.45 21.37 -0.32
C THR A 872 16.23 22.72 -1.01
N GLY A 873 15.37 22.78 -2.02
CA GLY A 873 15.06 23.99 -2.80
C GLY A 873 14.38 25.07 -1.96
N MET A 874 13.30 24.74 -1.25
CA MET A 874 12.60 25.72 -0.40
C MET A 874 13.47 26.30 0.72
N LEU A 875 14.44 25.52 1.22
CA LEU A 875 15.44 25.99 2.20
C LEU A 875 16.55 26.85 1.55
N LEU A 876 16.77 26.74 0.24
CA LEU A 876 17.71 27.57 -0.52
C LEU A 876 17.05 28.88 -1.01
N ASP A 877 15.79 28.83 -1.44
CA ASP A 877 15.02 30.02 -1.84
C ASP A 877 14.82 30.99 -0.67
N ALA A 878 14.65 30.46 0.55
CA ALA A 878 14.63 31.25 1.78
C ALA A 878 15.94 32.05 1.99
N ASN A 879 17.10 31.48 1.63
CA ASN A 879 18.39 32.17 1.68
C ASN A 879 18.55 33.17 0.52
N ALA A 880 18.01 32.86 -0.67
CA ALA A 880 18.07 33.74 -1.84
C ALA A 880 17.30 35.07 -1.62
N ALA A 881 16.18 35.03 -0.90
CA ALA A 881 15.37 36.21 -0.58
C ALA A 881 16.12 37.28 0.24
N GLY A 882 17.20 36.92 0.95
CA GLY A 882 18.03 37.85 1.74
C GLY A 882 19.08 38.63 0.92
N ALA A 883 19.35 38.25 -0.33
CA ALA A 883 20.48 38.80 -1.11
C ALA A 883 20.10 39.95 -2.07
N GLY A 884 18.83 40.33 -2.15
CA GLY A 884 18.31 41.28 -3.15
C GLY A 884 18.46 42.77 -2.80
N ALA A 885 19.64 43.24 -2.39
CA ALA A 885 19.79 44.59 -1.83
C ALA A 885 21.12 45.33 -2.18
N THR A 886 21.47 45.46 -3.46
CA THR A 886 22.50 46.42 -3.91
C THR A 886 22.28 46.96 -5.33
N GLU A 887 22.55 48.26 -5.47
CA GLU A 887 23.00 49.00 -6.67
C GLU A 887 22.10 49.03 -7.94
N MET A 888 21.53 50.22 -8.20
CA MET A 888 21.17 50.66 -9.55
C MET A 888 22.39 51.34 -10.22
N PRO A 889 22.80 50.93 -11.44
CA PRO A 889 23.60 51.76 -12.34
C PRO A 889 22.74 52.87 -13.01
N PRO A 890 23.35 53.88 -13.67
CA PRO A 890 22.80 55.24 -13.77
C PRO A 890 21.71 55.48 -14.84
#